data_AF-A0A918E846-F1
#
_entry.id   AF-A0A918E846-F1
#
_cell.length_a   1.000
_cell.length_b   1.000
_cell.length_c   1.000
_cell.angle_alpha   90.00
_cell.angle_beta   90.00
_cell.angle_gamma   90.00
#
_symmetry.space_group_name_H-M   'P 1'
#
loop_
_entity.id
_entity.type
_entity.pdbx_description
1 polymer ?
#
loop_
_entity_poly.entity_id
_entity_poly.type
_entity_poly.pdbx_seq_one_letter_code
_entity_poly.pdbx_strand_id
1 'polypeptide(L)'
;MIVNVHNPGDRADACIRSTLEQTLPADDYEVIFVDDGSTDGVAERLDTVAAVRRNVRVLHLPHTGSPMRGRNVGLASARGDYVYLLDQYDRLERDALERMHERAAETDADVLVGRLARDGGAPMTAFDRSKARADILRDRLLSLLTPHKLYRRAFLEEHELGFAVPGGPIAEQDFVMRAYLQAKVIAVLAEHVCCHLGERTVIEENPRTTVRELRALLGHIDAYVGEGRQRDRMYAHWLRTAVLRPFLTTAFASSSIDRGAYFRMIQDLVGERFPDRLDRYLPVQLRAIATLIRAGRLDQLVMLANSSRRAGLRADLTEVRWDAHVLVLGLAVEVLGGDGRPDRFRTDGERLYWKPPRAIDAKLLPDHVTDVTDSVERARIEVYVRHAETGDVHFLPVAYQVERVPEGRRHARVRITGEARMDVIAAAQGEPLRPGQWEVHVRMFGGAYQARSRVRRTDGPLNCLGVLAQRPRMRLVVPCWTDDGQLGLAVEPRSFTESIALVSPGVRAKLVEEHLFVVLPVPYVPPSGGPPLELVLRGAGRRPREVSAPALVEAGVPGKMAGQLVAKVPVKRRMAGRDTLGPGAWLPSLRSTEEEIGLRFALEMRRGRVEVCPSSAVTPQRRSPMGRDTVLHRLGRRLPGARHLVRLARAGKHRYLKD
;
A
#
# COMPACT_ATOMS: atom_id res chain seq x y z
N MET A 1 15.96 10.82 -14.62
CA MET A 1 14.67 10.09 -14.73
C MET A 1 14.08 10.30 -16.11
N ILE A 2 13.41 9.29 -16.67
CA ILE A 2 12.79 9.33 -18.00
C ILE A 2 11.32 8.96 -17.88
N VAL A 3 10.44 9.76 -18.49
CA VAL A 3 8.99 9.54 -18.54
C VAL A 3 8.56 9.56 -20.01
N ASN A 4 8.04 8.45 -20.52
CA ASN A 4 7.43 8.42 -21.86
C ASN A 4 5.97 8.82 -21.75
N VAL A 5 5.53 9.78 -22.56
CA VAL A 5 4.20 10.38 -22.51
C VAL A 5 3.50 10.23 -23.86
N HIS A 6 2.24 9.77 -23.85
CA HIS A 6 1.37 9.77 -25.01
C HIS A 6 -0.09 9.88 -24.58
N ASN A 7 -0.73 10.99 -24.93
CA ASN A 7 -2.16 11.24 -24.73
C ASN A 7 -2.74 10.86 -23.33
N PRO A 8 -2.09 11.21 -22.19
CA PRO A 8 -2.61 10.85 -20.87
C PRO A 8 -3.79 11.72 -20.38
N GLY A 9 -4.07 12.85 -21.03
CA GLY A 9 -4.94 13.92 -20.55
C GLY A 9 -4.45 14.44 -19.20
N ASP A 10 -5.40 14.74 -18.31
CA ASP A 10 -5.11 15.22 -16.95
C ASP A 10 -4.61 14.08 -16.02
N ARG A 11 -4.65 12.81 -16.48
CA ARG A 11 -4.23 11.66 -15.66
C ARG A 11 -2.72 11.66 -15.38
N ALA A 12 -1.92 12.36 -16.18
CA ALA A 12 -0.48 12.49 -15.96
C ALA A 12 -0.10 13.53 -14.90
N ASP A 13 -1.02 14.35 -14.41
CA ASP A 13 -0.71 15.45 -13.50
C ASP A 13 -0.10 14.96 -12.18
N ALA A 14 -0.59 13.84 -11.65
CA ALA A 14 -0.02 13.21 -10.46
C ALA A 14 1.41 12.69 -10.71
N CYS A 15 1.67 12.13 -11.90
CA CYS A 15 3.01 11.70 -12.32
C CYS A 15 3.94 12.91 -12.42
N ILE A 16 3.60 13.90 -13.24
CA ILE A 16 4.37 15.12 -13.46
C ILE A 16 4.69 15.79 -12.13
N ARG A 17 3.69 16.04 -11.28
CA ARG A 17 3.90 16.67 -9.97
C ARG A 17 4.87 15.85 -9.09
N SER A 18 4.73 14.53 -9.05
CA SER A 18 5.61 13.68 -8.24
C SER A 18 7.08 13.74 -8.69
N THR A 19 7.33 13.99 -9.98
CA THR A 19 8.71 14.17 -10.49
C THR A 19 9.35 15.48 -10.05
N LEU A 20 8.54 16.49 -9.74
CA LEU A 20 8.99 17.85 -9.38
C LEU A 20 9.08 18.07 -7.86
N GLU A 21 8.41 17.24 -7.07
CA GLU A 21 8.30 17.37 -5.60
C GLU A 21 9.32 16.50 -4.83
N GLN A 22 10.35 16.00 -5.52
CA GLN A 22 11.40 15.16 -4.94
C GLN A 22 12.26 15.92 -3.93
N THR A 23 12.75 15.23 -2.90
CA THR A 23 13.65 15.79 -1.88
C THR A 23 15.10 15.88 -2.35
N LEU A 24 15.49 15.05 -3.32
CA LEU A 24 16.80 15.12 -3.96
C LEU A 24 16.97 16.52 -4.60
N PRO A 25 18.11 17.23 -4.39
CA PRO A 25 18.31 18.56 -4.92
C PRO A 25 18.13 18.62 -6.43
N ALA A 26 17.49 19.68 -6.94
CA ALA A 26 17.16 19.80 -8.37
C ALA A 26 18.39 19.79 -9.30
N ASP A 27 19.58 20.12 -8.78
CA ASP A 27 20.83 20.09 -9.54
C ASP A 27 21.44 18.68 -9.61
N ASP A 28 20.98 17.74 -8.78
CA ASP A 28 21.47 16.35 -8.69
C ASP A 28 20.61 15.35 -9.49
N TYR A 29 19.52 15.81 -10.12
CA TYR A 29 18.72 14.96 -11.01
C TYR A 29 18.08 15.75 -12.16
N GLU A 30 17.91 15.09 -13.30
CA GLU A 30 17.11 15.60 -14.42
C GLU A 30 15.85 14.76 -14.64
N VAL A 31 14.81 15.39 -15.20
CA VAL A 31 13.61 14.74 -15.70
C VAL A 31 13.52 14.93 -17.21
N ILE A 32 13.53 13.84 -17.95
CA ILE A 32 13.37 13.83 -19.41
C ILE A 32 11.98 13.31 -19.71
N PHE A 33 11.07 14.19 -20.10
CA PHE A 33 9.80 13.80 -20.70
C PHE A 33 10.02 13.54 -22.18
N VAL A 34 9.61 12.37 -22.66
CA VAL A 34 9.62 12.02 -24.08
C VAL A 34 8.18 11.91 -24.54
N ASP A 35 7.71 12.96 -25.22
CA ASP A 35 6.37 13.04 -25.78
C ASP A 35 6.32 12.32 -27.13
N ASP A 36 5.50 11.26 -27.20
CA ASP A 36 5.32 10.40 -28.35
C ASP A 36 4.16 10.90 -29.24
N GLY A 37 4.21 12.18 -29.61
CA GLY A 37 3.27 12.83 -30.52
C GLY A 37 1.86 12.98 -29.93
N SER A 38 1.76 13.52 -28.72
CA SER A 38 0.47 13.77 -28.07
C SER A 38 -0.32 14.90 -28.74
N THR A 39 -1.64 14.83 -28.65
CA THR A 39 -2.61 15.78 -29.24
C THR A 39 -3.64 16.28 -28.23
N ASP A 40 -3.45 15.97 -26.95
CA ASP A 40 -4.36 16.24 -25.84
C ASP A 40 -3.95 17.44 -24.97
N GLY A 41 -2.98 18.23 -25.44
CA GLY A 41 -2.44 19.38 -24.74
C GLY A 41 -1.35 19.07 -23.71
N VAL A 42 -0.93 17.81 -23.53
CA VAL A 42 0.11 17.48 -22.53
C VAL A 42 1.48 18.02 -22.92
N ALA A 43 1.79 18.06 -24.22
CA ALA A 43 3.07 18.54 -24.73
C ALA A 43 3.32 20.00 -24.34
N GLU A 44 2.34 20.87 -24.55
CA GLU A 44 2.41 22.29 -24.22
C GLU A 44 2.51 22.53 -22.70
N ARG A 45 1.86 21.68 -21.90
CA ARG A 45 1.99 21.73 -20.43
C ARG A 45 3.40 21.37 -19.99
N LEU A 46 4.00 20.34 -20.59
CA LEU A 46 5.37 19.91 -20.29
C LEU A 46 6.39 20.98 -20.72
N ASP A 47 6.19 21.62 -21.87
CA ASP A 47 7.03 22.74 -22.32
C ASP A 47 6.99 23.92 -21.35
N THR A 48 5.81 24.23 -20.83
CA THR A 48 5.64 25.27 -19.80
C THR A 48 6.41 24.93 -18.53
N VAL A 49 6.41 23.65 -18.12
CA VAL A 49 7.20 23.19 -16.96
C VAL A 49 8.70 23.32 -17.24
N ALA A 50 9.17 22.86 -18.40
CA ALA A 50 10.58 22.93 -18.79
C ALA A 50 11.10 24.37 -18.92
N ALA A 51 10.25 25.32 -19.33
CA ALA A 51 10.60 26.73 -19.38
C ALA A 51 10.93 27.33 -18.00
N VAL A 52 10.37 26.77 -16.92
CA VAL A 52 10.55 27.26 -15.54
C VAL A 52 11.53 26.40 -14.73
N ARG A 53 11.64 25.10 -15.05
CA ARG A 53 12.44 24.12 -14.31
C ARG A 53 13.68 23.73 -15.12
N ARG A 54 14.85 24.22 -14.69
CA ARG A 54 16.14 23.98 -15.37
C ARG A 54 16.53 22.50 -15.46
N ASN A 55 16.05 21.68 -14.54
CA ASN A 55 16.31 20.25 -14.51
C ASN A 55 15.27 19.41 -15.27
N VAL A 56 14.36 20.04 -16.03
CA VAL A 56 13.35 19.37 -16.84
C VAL A 56 13.64 19.61 -18.32
N ARG A 57 13.56 18.54 -19.11
CA ARG A 57 13.71 18.55 -20.57
C ARG A 57 12.55 17.81 -21.21
N VAL A 58 12.08 18.32 -22.34
CA VAL A 58 11.04 17.68 -23.16
C VAL A 58 11.64 17.33 -24.52
N LEU A 59 11.41 16.10 -24.97
CA LEU A 59 11.80 15.60 -26.28
C LEU A 59 10.52 15.19 -27.02
N HIS A 60 10.25 15.80 -28.17
CA HIS A 60 9.07 15.48 -28.97
C HIS A 60 9.43 14.52 -30.10
N LEU A 61 8.62 13.47 -30.24
CA LEU A 61 8.72 12.48 -31.30
C LEU A 61 7.43 12.49 -32.13
N PRO A 62 7.50 12.21 -33.44
CA PRO A 62 6.32 11.77 -34.17
C PRO A 62 5.79 10.48 -33.54
N HIS A 63 4.47 10.32 -33.45
CA HIS A 63 3.86 9.15 -32.79
C HIS A 63 4.44 7.83 -33.31
N THR A 64 5.01 7.05 -32.39
CA THR A 64 5.78 5.83 -32.70
C THR A 64 5.00 4.55 -32.45
N GLY A 65 3.80 4.64 -31.86
CA GLY A 65 2.90 3.51 -31.61
C GLY A 65 3.32 2.59 -30.45
N SER A 66 4.44 2.87 -29.76
CA SER A 66 4.86 2.11 -28.57
C SER A 66 5.77 2.94 -27.67
N PRO A 67 5.73 2.75 -26.33
CA PRO A 67 6.59 3.49 -25.41
C PRO A 67 8.08 3.12 -25.52
N MET A 68 8.44 2.03 -26.23
CA MET A 68 9.81 1.54 -26.30
C MET A 68 10.74 2.51 -27.03
N ARG A 69 10.28 3.12 -28.13
CA ARG A 69 11.10 4.05 -28.91
C ARG A 69 11.37 5.33 -28.13
N GLY A 70 10.35 5.91 -27.50
CA GLY A 70 10.54 7.10 -26.66
C GLY A 70 11.43 6.84 -25.45
N ARG A 71 11.31 5.66 -24.81
CA ARG A 71 12.25 5.27 -23.75
C ARG A 71 13.69 5.16 -24.24
N ASN A 72 13.96 4.55 -25.40
CA ASN A 72 15.31 4.48 -25.95
C ASN A 72 15.88 5.88 -26.27
N VAL A 73 15.06 6.80 -26.80
CA VAL A 73 15.46 8.19 -27.03
C VAL A 73 15.79 8.88 -25.70
N GLY A 74 14.99 8.64 -24.66
CA GLY A 74 15.27 9.12 -23.31
C GLY A 74 16.57 8.54 -22.75
N LEU A 75 16.81 7.23 -22.91
CA LEU A 75 18.02 6.55 -22.44
C LEU A 75 19.27 7.17 -23.09
N ALA A 76 19.25 7.36 -24.41
CA ALA A 76 20.35 7.97 -25.15
C ALA A 76 20.57 9.46 -24.82
N SER A 77 19.56 10.14 -24.26
CA SER A 77 19.62 11.57 -23.91
C SER A 77 19.96 11.84 -22.44
N ALA A 78 19.97 10.80 -21.61
CA ALA A 78 20.20 10.89 -20.17
C ALA A 78 21.67 11.14 -19.84
N ARG A 79 21.92 11.99 -18.84
CA ARG A 79 23.25 12.42 -18.41
C ARG A 79 23.61 11.95 -17.01
N GLY A 80 22.61 11.65 -16.17
CA GLY A 80 22.83 11.16 -14.81
C GLY A 80 23.58 9.82 -14.76
N ASP A 81 24.26 9.56 -13.65
CA ASP A 81 24.98 8.29 -13.42
C ASP A 81 24.03 7.09 -13.33
N TYR A 82 22.79 7.37 -12.94
CA TYR A 82 21.71 6.42 -12.90
C TYR A 82 20.49 6.91 -13.68
N VAL A 83 19.72 5.96 -14.20
CA VAL A 83 18.49 6.21 -14.93
C VAL A 83 17.33 5.48 -14.28
N TYR A 84 16.26 6.22 -13.99
CA TYR A 84 14.98 5.67 -13.53
C TYR A 84 13.92 5.83 -14.62
N LEU A 85 13.20 4.76 -14.91
CA LEU A 85 12.10 4.73 -15.89
C LEU A 85 10.75 4.79 -15.16
N LEU A 86 9.92 5.78 -15.51
CA LEU A 86 8.59 5.99 -14.92
C LEU A 86 7.51 5.97 -16.01
N ASP A 87 6.36 5.36 -15.73
CA ASP A 87 5.18 5.43 -16.59
C ASP A 87 4.36 6.70 -16.29
N GLN A 88 3.68 7.24 -17.30
CA GLN A 88 2.93 8.50 -17.22
C GLN A 88 1.73 8.47 -16.25
N TYR A 89 1.34 7.29 -15.78
CA TYR A 89 0.27 7.10 -14.79
C TYR A 89 0.77 6.80 -13.38
N ASP A 90 2.08 6.65 -13.21
CA ASP A 90 2.68 6.29 -11.93
C ASP A 90 3.01 7.52 -11.09
N ARG A 91 3.14 7.34 -9.77
CA ARG A 91 3.45 8.41 -8.82
C ARG A 91 4.61 8.01 -7.93
N LEU A 92 5.68 8.79 -7.92
CA LEU A 92 6.79 8.62 -6.98
C LEU A 92 6.44 9.15 -5.59
N GLU A 93 6.98 8.50 -4.56
CA GLU A 93 7.05 9.11 -3.22
C GLU A 93 8.08 10.24 -3.21
N ARG A 94 7.89 11.22 -2.32
CA ARG A 94 8.69 12.47 -2.34
C ARG A 94 10.18 12.25 -2.09
N ASP A 95 10.54 11.21 -1.34
CA ASP A 95 11.93 10.86 -1.02
C ASP A 95 12.44 9.64 -1.81
N ALA A 96 11.69 9.23 -2.85
CA ALA A 96 12.00 8.01 -3.59
C ALA A 96 13.35 8.08 -4.32
N LEU A 97 13.62 9.18 -5.04
CA LEU A 97 14.88 9.30 -5.80
C LEU A 97 16.11 9.37 -4.88
N GLU A 98 16.01 10.12 -3.78
CA GLU A 98 17.08 10.25 -2.78
C GLU A 98 17.42 8.88 -2.18
N ARG A 99 16.43 8.18 -1.60
CA ARG A 99 16.63 6.86 -0.99
C ARG A 99 17.13 5.81 -1.97
N MET A 100 16.60 5.82 -3.20
CA MET A 100 17.06 4.89 -4.24
C MET A 100 18.50 5.19 -4.62
N HIS A 101 18.85 6.45 -4.83
CA HIS A 101 20.21 6.84 -5.18
C HIS A 101 21.22 6.46 -4.09
N GLU A 102 20.94 6.81 -2.83
CA GLU A 102 21.77 6.45 -1.68
C GLU A 102 22.01 4.94 -1.63
N ARG A 103 20.93 4.14 -1.69
CA ARG A 103 21.05 2.68 -1.64
C ARG A 103 21.81 2.11 -2.83
N ALA A 104 21.63 2.65 -4.03
CA ALA A 104 22.36 2.20 -5.21
C ALA A 104 23.86 2.50 -5.09
N ALA A 105 24.23 3.69 -4.59
CA ALA A 105 25.61 4.08 -4.35
C ALA A 105 26.27 3.24 -3.25
N GLU A 106 25.58 3.03 -2.11
CA GLU A 106 26.06 2.20 -1.00
C GLU A 106 26.39 0.76 -1.42
N THR A 107 25.60 0.21 -2.34
CA THR A 107 25.69 -1.20 -2.75
C THR A 107 26.49 -1.41 -4.03
N ASP A 108 26.92 -0.32 -4.68
CA ASP A 108 27.48 -0.34 -6.03
C ASP A 108 26.57 -1.10 -7.01
N ALA A 109 25.25 -0.83 -6.95
CA ALA A 109 24.26 -1.54 -7.75
C ALA A 109 24.34 -1.21 -9.25
N ASP A 110 24.21 -2.21 -10.10
CA ASP A 110 23.91 -2.04 -11.53
C ASP A 110 22.42 -1.82 -11.73
N VAL A 111 21.61 -2.54 -10.94
CA VAL A 111 20.16 -2.45 -10.93
C VAL A 111 19.68 -2.37 -9.48
N LEU A 112 18.98 -1.30 -9.14
CA LEU A 112 18.27 -1.16 -7.87
C LEU A 112 16.76 -1.26 -8.10
N VAL A 113 16.14 -2.19 -7.37
CA VAL A 113 14.69 -2.38 -7.35
C VAL A 113 14.11 -1.67 -6.11
N GLY A 114 13.51 -0.50 -6.33
CA GLY A 114 12.74 0.21 -5.32
C GLY A 114 11.35 -0.40 -5.11
N ARG A 115 10.80 -0.32 -3.90
CA ARG A 115 9.50 -0.89 -3.57
C ARG A 115 8.38 -0.25 -4.38
N LEU A 116 7.58 -1.10 -4.99
CA LEU A 116 6.40 -0.69 -5.76
C LEU A 116 5.13 -1.01 -4.97
N ALA A 117 4.16 -0.10 -5.04
CA ALA A 117 2.79 -0.31 -4.59
C ALA A 117 1.85 -0.30 -5.79
N ARG A 118 0.73 -1.03 -5.71
CA ARG A 118 -0.31 -1.02 -6.75
C ARG A 118 -1.67 -1.09 -6.09
N ASP A 119 -2.54 -0.17 -6.47
CA ASP A 119 -3.92 -0.18 -6.03
C ASP A 119 -4.66 -1.41 -6.55
N GLY A 120 -5.41 -2.06 -5.66
CA GLY A 120 -6.06 -3.35 -5.92
C GLY A 120 -5.08 -4.54 -6.04
N GLY A 121 -3.77 -4.29 -6.13
CA GLY A 121 -2.74 -5.27 -6.50
C GLY A 121 -2.48 -6.33 -5.45
N ALA A 122 -1.94 -7.48 -5.87
CA ALA A 122 -1.42 -8.47 -4.95
C ALA A 122 -0.07 -8.01 -4.39
N PRO A 123 0.27 -8.32 -3.12
CA PRO A 123 1.56 -7.95 -2.56
C PRO A 123 2.72 -8.51 -3.36
N MET A 124 3.70 -7.64 -3.65
CA MET A 124 4.92 -8.01 -4.36
C MET A 124 5.94 -8.59 -3.38
N THR A 125 6.05 -9.92 -3.36
CA THR A 125 6.87 -10.64 -2.36
C THR A 125 8.37 -10.42 -2.45
N ALA A 126 8.86 -9.84 -3.55
CA ALA A 126 10.28 -9.49 -3.66
C ALA A 126 10.68 -8.36 -2.69
N PHE A 127 9.71 -7.59 -2.18
CA PHE A 127 9.87 -6.54 -1.17
C PHE A 127 9.58 -7.01 0.25
N ASP A 128 9.82 -8.29 0.56
CA ASP A 128 9.73 -8.79 1.93
C ASP A 128 10.75 -8.13 2.87
N ARG A 129 11.96 -7.87 2.34
CA ARG A 129 13.06 -7.15 2.99
C ARG A 129 14.06 -6.63 1.96
N SER A 130 14.85 -5.65 2.36
CA SER A 130 15.95 -5.14 1.55
C SER A 130 17.11 -6.10 1.44
N LYS A 131 17.82 -6.00 0.33
CA LYS A 131 18.90 -6.90 -0.06
C LYS A 131 19.98 -6.11 -0.76
N ALA A 132 21.19 -6.11 -0.23
CA ALA A 132 22.34 -5.48 -0.88
C ALA A 132 22.76 -6.24 -2.16
N ARG A 133 22.56 -7.57 -2.18
CA ARG A 133 22.80 -8.45 -3.32
C ARG A 133 21.68 -9.48 -3.42
N ALA A 134 20.79 -9.28 -4.39
CA ALA A 134 19.64 -10.12 -4.65
C ALA A 134 19.92 -11.13 -5.77
N ASP A 135 19.36 -12.33 -5.63
CA ASP A 135 19.36 -13.38 -6.64
C ASP A 135 17.99 -13.43 -7.36
N ILE A 136 18.02 -13.58 -8.68
CA ILE A 136 16.82 -13.50 -9.53
C ILE A 136 15.72 -14.48 -9.09
N LEU A 137 16.08 -15.70 -8.70
CA LEU A 137 15.14 -16.77 -8.38
C LEU A 137 14.80 -16.82 -6.89
N ARG A 138 15.81 -16.81 -6.03
CA ARG A 138 15.67 -16.87 -4.57
C ARG A 138 14.89 -15.66 -4.05
N ASP A 139 15.21 -14.49 -4.57
CA ASP A 139 14.64 -13.22 -4.13
C ASP A 139 13.44 -12.77 -4.99
N ARG A 140 12.92 -13.70 -5.82
CA ARG A 140 11.64 -13.61 -6.55
C ARG A 140 11.55 -12.44 -7.55
N LEU A 141 12.68 -12.01 -8.11
CA LEU A 141 12.75 -10.86 -9.02
C LEU A 141 12.04 -11.10 -10.35
N LEU A 142 11.81 -12.36 -10.75
CA LEU A 142 10.97 -12.70 -11.91
C LEU A 142 9.52 -12.20 -11.76
N SER A 143 9.06 -11.90 -10.55
CA SER A 143 7.74 -11.28 -10.34
C SER A 143 7.74 -9.76 -10.56
N LEU A 144 8.90 -9.15 -10.77
CA LEU A 144 9.15 -7.71 -10.90
C LEU A 144 9.84 -7.38 -12.23
N LEU A 145 9.29 -7.81 -13.36
CA LEU A 145 9.84 -7.54 -14.70
C LEU A 145 9.33 -6.23 -15.31
N THR A 146 8.87 -5.29 -14.50
CA THR A 146 8.53 -3.93 -14.93
C THR A 146 9.76 -3.04 -14.98
N PRO A 147 9.79 -1.98 -15.80
CA PRO A 147 10.99 -1.16 -15.97
C PRO A 147 11.29 -0.22 -14.78
N HIS A 148 10.34 -0.03 -13.85
CA HIS A 148 10.40 0.88 -12.67
C HIS A 148 11.52 0.54 -11.69
N LYS A 149 12.76 0.88 -12.05
CA LYS A 149 14.00 0.60 -11.33
C LYS A 149 15.01 1.68 -11.66
N LEU A 150 16.01 1.79 -10.81
CA LEU A 150 17.18 2.61 -11.05
C LEU A 150 18.27 1.73 -11.67
N TYR A 151 18.75 2.08 -12.86
CA TYR A 151 19.82 1.38 -13.58
C TYR A 151 21.06 2.26 -13.65
N ARG A 152 22.24 1.72 -13.40
CA ARG A 152 23.49 2.44 -13.65
C ARG A 152 23.62 2.68 -15.14
N ARG A 153 23.79 3.94 -15.56
CA ARG A 153 23.86 4.32 -16.97
C ARG A 153 25.02 3.64 -17.69
N ALA A 154 26.21 3.69 -17.09
CA ALA A 154 27.41 3.04 -17.65
C ALA A 154 27.24 1.53 -17.85
N PHE A 155 26.51 0.84 -16.96
CA PHE A 155 26.18 -0.57 -17.11
C PHE A 155 25.26 -0.82 -18.31
N LEU A 156 24.24 0.03 -18.51
CA LEU A 156 23.36 -0.07 -19.67
C LEU A 156 24.14 0.15 -20.98
N GLU A 157 25.06 1.11 -21.00
CA GLU A 157 25.90 1.42 -22.16
C GLU A 157 26.89 0.29 -22.46
N GLU A 158 27.60 -0.22 -21.44
CA GLU A 158 28.58 -1.32 -21.57
C GLU A 158 27.95 -2.58 -22.19
N HIS A 159 26.69 -2.87 -21.87
CA HIS A 159 25.98 -4.06 -22.32
C HIS A 159 24.96 -3.79 -23.45
N GLU A 160 24.99 -2.59 -24.04
CA GLU A 160 24.10 -2.14 -25.12
C GLU A 160 22.60 -2.42 -24.82
N LEU A 161 22.20 -2.18 -23.57
CA LEU A 161 20.86 -2.47 -23.07
C LEU A 161 19.86 -1.39 -23.47
N GLY A 162 19.02 -1.70 -24.45
CA GLY A 162 17.84 -0.92 -24.82
C GLY A 162 16.60 -1.78 -25.07
N PHE A 163 15.45 -1.12 -25.27
CA PHE A 163 14.19 -1.78 -25.63
C PHE A 163 14.16 -2.18 -27.10
N ALA A 164 13.54 -3.32 -27.42
CA ALA A 164 13.31 -3.73 -28.81
C ALA A 164 12.34 -2.76 -29.52
N VAL A 165 12.61 -2.44 -30.78
CA VAL A 165 11.79 -1.56 -31.62
C VAL A 165 11.55 -2.20 -33.00
N PRO A 166 10.29 -2.34 -33.48
CA PRO A 166 9.05 -2.00 -32.77
C PRO A 166 8.82 -3.00 -31.62
N GLY A 167 8.59 -2.47 -30.42
CA GLY A 167 8.36 -3.29 -29.23
C GLY A 167 6.90 -3.68 -29.08
N GLY A 168 6.67 -4.86 -28.53
CA GLY A 168 5.36 -5.44 -28.24
C GLY A 168 5.14 -5.72 -26.74
N PRO A 169 4.17 -6.59 -26.40
CA PRO A 169 3.72 -6.81 -25.03
C PRO A 169 4.77 -7.36 -24.04
N ILE A 170 5.87 -7.95 -24.56
CA ILE A 170 6.93 -8.55 -23.73
C ILE A 170 8.21 -7.70 -23.73
N ALA A 171 8.29 -6.64 -24.54
CA ALA A 171 9.50 -5.84 -24.71
C ALA A 171 10.03 -5.22 -23.39
N GLU A 172 9.14 -4.82 -22.48
CA GLU A 172 9.56 -4.30 -21.16
C GLU A 172 10.23 -5.39 -20.33
N GLN A 173 9.62 -6.57 -20.29
CA GLN A 173 10.06 -7.69 -19.49
C GLN A 173 11.34 -8.30 -20.05
N ASP A 174 11.50 -8.30 -21.38
CA ASP A 174 12.74 -8.70 -22.06
C ASP A 174 13.91 -7.79 -21.66
N PHE A 175 13.72 -6.46 -21.73
CA PHE A 175 14.73 -5.50 -21.30
C PHE A 175 15.16 -5.75 -19.86
N VAL A 176 14.20 -5.90 -18.94
CA VAL A 176 14.51 -6.15 -17.51
C VAL A 176 15.18 -7.51 -17.31
N MET A 177 14.76 -8.55 -18.05
CA MET A 177 15.39 -9.87 -17.97
C MET A 177 16.86 -9.79 -18.42
N ARG A 178 17.15 -9.13 -19.55
CA ARG A 178 18.52 -8.94 -20.02
C ARG A 178 19.37 -8.11 -19.05
N ALA A 179 18.79 -7.09 -18.43
CA ALA A 179 19.46 -6.31 -17.40
C ALA A 179 19.79 -7.17 -16.17
N TYR A 180 18.84 -7.98 -15.69
CA TYR A 180 19.08 -8.87 -14.56
C TYR A 180 20.12 -9.96 -14.84
N LEU A 181 20.12 -10.55 -16.04
CA LEU A 181 21.05 -11.62 -16.41
C LEU A 181 22.50 -11.12 -16.52
N GLN A 182 22.70 -9.83 -16.82
CA GLN A 182 24.03 -9.23 -17.01
C GLN A 182 24.52 -8.41 -15.81
N ALA A 183 23.64 -8.03 -14.89
CA ALA A 183 24.00 -7.27 -13.69
C ALA A 183 24.93 -8.07 -12.77
N LYS A 184 26.02 -7.43 -12.33
CA LYS A 184 26.91 -7.94 -11.28
C LYS A 184 26.30 -7.75 -9.90
N VAL A 185 25.60 -6.63 -9.71
CA VAL A 185 24.88 -6.33 -8.46
C VAL A 185 23.45 -5.89 -8.74
N ILE A 186 22.50 -6.69 -8.24
CA ILE A 186 21.10 -6.30 -8.11
C ILE A 186 20.81 -6.03 -6.64
N ALA A 187 20.36 -4.83 -6.30
CA ALA A 187 19.95 -4.47 -4.95
C ALA A 187 18.42 -4.27 -4.86
N VAL A 188 17.85 -4.48 -3.68
CA VAL A 188 16.43 -4.29 -3.40
C VAL A 188 16.28 -3.35 -2.21
N LEU A 189 15.48 -2.30 -2.38
CA LEU A 189 15.04 -1.37 -1.35
C LEU A 189 13.55 -1.64 -1.05
N ALA A 190 13.25 -2.13 0.15
CA ALA A 190 11.94 -2.63 0.55
C ALA A 190 11.32 -1.90 1.75
N GLU A 191 12.09 -1.05 2.44
CA GLU A 191 11.65 -0.36 3.67
C GLU A 191 10.48 0.60 3.36
N HIS A 192 10.64 1.41 2.32
CA HIS A 192 9.69 2.45 1.94
C HIS A 192 9.18 2.24 0.52
N VAL A 193 7.90 2.50 0.29
CA VAL A 193 7.34 2.55 -1.07
C VAL A 193 8.07 3.66 -1.83
N CYS A 194 8.61 3.35 -3.01
CA CYS A 194 9.25 4.32 -3.88
C CYS A 194 8.28 4.82 -4.97
N CYS A 195 7.42 3.93 -5.47
CA CYS A 195 6.54 4.24 -6.59
C CYS A 195 5.18 3.54 -6.45
N HIS A 196 4.11 4.30 -6.65
CA HIS A 196 2.74 3.82 -6.79
C HIS A 196 2.43 3.63 -8.27
N LEU A 197 2.10 2.40 -8.66
CA LEU A 197 1.81 2.04 -10.04
C LEU A 197 0.35 2.36 -10.37
N GLY A 198 0.14 3.22 -11.36
CA GLY A 198 -1.18 3.61 -11.84
C GLY A 198 -1.84 2.58 -12.75
N GLU A 199 -3.11 2.82 -13.08
CA GLU A 199 -3.84 2.02 -14.05
C GLU A 199 -3.38 2.32 -15.48
N ARG A 200 -2.77 1.32 -16.12
CA ARG A 200 -2.32 1.40 -17.51
C ARG A 200 -3.48 1.12 -18.47
N THR A 201 -3.51 1.83 -19.59
CA THR A 201 -4.39 1.48 -20.71
C THR A 201 -3.99 0.13 -21.28
N VAL A 202 -4.96 -0.78 -21.44
CA VAL A 202 -4.73 -2.09 -22.05
C VAL A 202 -4.50 -1.89 -23.54
N ILE A 203 -3.29 -2.19 -24.02
CA ILE A 203 -2.99 -2.22 -25.44
C ILE A 203 -3.53 -3.54 -26.00
N GLU A 204 -4.17 -3.49 -27.17
CA GLU A 204 -4.66 -4.69 -27.84
C GLU A 204 -3.49 -5.63 -28.17
N GLU A 205 -3.47 -6.80 -27.55
CA GLU A 205 -2.38 -7.76 -27.69
C GLU A 205 -2.48 -8.49 -29.03
N ASN A 206 -1.44 -8.41 -29.86
CA ASN A 206 -1.29 -9.27 -31.03
C ASN A 206 -0.58 -10.57 -30.62
N PRO A 207 -1.25 -11.74 -30.62
CA PRO A 207 -0.64 -12.98 -30.13
C PRO A 207 0.59 -13.41 -30.90
N ARG A 208 0.69 -13.10 -32.21
CA ARG A 208 1.87 -13.43 -33.02
C ARG A 208 3.10 -12.68 -32.54
N THR A 209 2.94 -11.39 -32.24
CA THR A 209 4.02 -10.56 -31.70
C THR A 209 4.45 -11.09 -30.34
N THR A 210 3.50 -11.38 -29.45
CA THR A 210 3.78 -11.93 -28.11
C THR A 210 4.59 -13.24 -28.18
N VAL A 211 4.18 -14.19 -29.03
CA VAL A 211 4.90 -15.47 -29.18
C VAL A 211 6.31 -15.27 -29.75
N ARG A 212 6.47 -14.39 -30.74
CA ARG A 212 7.80 -14.07 -31.30
C ARG A 212 8.73 -13.47 -30.26
N GLU A 213 8.26 -12.48 -29.49
CA GLU A 213 9.05 -11.85 -28.44
C GLU A 213 9.39 -12.80 -27.31
N LEU A 214 8.44 -13.67 -26.92
CA LEU A 214 8.70 -14.69 -25.92
C LEU A 214 9.80 -15.66 -26.35
N ARG A 215 9.84 -16.07 -27.63
CA ARG A 215 10.95 -16.89 -28.15
C ARG A 215 12.30 -16.21 -28.02
N ALA A 216 12.38 -14.91 -28.34
CA ALA A 216 13.60 -14.11 -28.22
C ALA A 216 14.04 -14.02 -26.76
N LEU A 217 13.11 -13.70 -25.85
CA LEU A 217 13.37 -13.63 -24.42
C LEU A 217 13.91 -14.96 -23.86
N LEU A 218 13.28 -16.08 -24.22
CA LEU A 218 13.78 -17.40 -23.83
C LEU A 218 15.17 -17.68 -24.41
N GLY A 219 15.46 -17.21 -25.64
CA GLY A 219 16.79 -17.29 -26.23
C GLY A 219 17.84 -16.50 -25.44
N HIS A 220 17.50 -15.34 -24.90
CA HIS A 220 18.38 -14.62 -23.99
C HIS A 220 18.62 -15.40 -22.70
N ILE A 221 17.61 -16.05 -22.13
CA ILE A 221 17.81 -16.93 -20.97
C ILE A 221 18.78 -18.07 -21.32
N ASP A 222 18.63 -18.69 -22.50
CA ASP A 222 19.51 -19.78 -22.94
C ASP A 222 20.98 -19.34 -23.10
N ALA A 223 21.20 -18.10 -23.55
CA ALA A 223 22.54 -17.55 -23.75
C ALA A 223 23.30 -17.30 -22.43
N TYR A 224 22.58 -16.96 -21.35
CA TYR A 224 23.20 -16.61 -20.06
C TYR A 224 23.10 -17.71 -19.01
N VAL A 225 22.12 -18.62 -19.14
CA VAL A 225 21.84 -19.65 -18.14
C VAL A 225 21.97 -21.03 -18.77
N GLY A 226 23.00 -21.77 -18.35
CA GLY A 226 23.22 -23.15 -18.79
C GLY A 226 22.05 -24.08 -18.44
N GLU A 227 22.04 -25.25 -19.08
CA GLU A 227 21.02 -26.26 -18.81
C GLU A 227 20.97 -26.65 -17.34
N GLY A 228 19.76 -26.79 -16.80
CA GLY A 228 19.56 -27.31 -15.45
C GLY A 228 18.44 -26.62 -14.69
N ARG A 229 18.46 -26.83 -13.37
CA ARG A 229 17.34 -26.47 -12.50
C ARG A 229 17.05 -24.97 -12.47
N GLN A 230 18.05 -24.10 -12.62
CA GLN A 230 17.84 -22.65 -12.64
C GLN A 230 17.10 -22.22 -13.91
N ARG A 231 17.58 -22.65 -15.09
CA ARG A 231 16.92 -22.39 -16.38
C ARG A 231 15.50 -22.92 -16.41
N ASP A 232 15.29 -24.16 -15.95
CA ASP A 232 13.95 -24.76 -15.88
C ASP A 232 12.99 -23.94 -15.01
N ARG A 233 13.46 -23.35 -13.90
CA ARG A 233 12.62 -22.48 -13.05
C ARG A 233 12.29 -21.15 -13.72
N MET A 234 13.20 -20.58 -14.52
CA MET A 234 12.93 -19.39 -15.32
C MET A 234 11.93 -19.68 -16.44
N TYR A 235 12.12 -20.79 -17.16
CA TYR A 235 11.16 -21.26 -18.18
C TYR A 235 9.77 -21.51 -17.57
N ALA A 236 9.70 -22.19 -16.42
CA ALA A 236 8.45 -22.43 -15.73
C ALA A 236 7.72 -21.15 -15.31
N HIS A 237 8.46 -20.06 -15.01
CA HIS A 237 7.84 -18.76 -14.79
C HIS A 237 7.06 -18.31 -16.03
N TRP A 238 7.70 -18.31 -17.20
CA TRP A 238 7.11 -17.87 -18.47
C TRP A 238 6.00 -18.78 -18.97
N LEU A 239 6.20 -20.10 -18.85
CA LEU A 239 5.17 -21.09 -19.12
C LEU A 239 3.92 -20.79 -18.28
N ARG A 240 4.09 -20.51 -16.99
CA ARG A 240 2.98 -20.16 -16.11
C ARG A 240 2.33 -18.82 -16.47
N THR A 241 3.10 -17.75 -16.64
CA THR A 241 2.57 -16.37 -16.66
C THR A 241 2.13 -15.92 -18.04
N ALA A 242 2.93 -16.18 -19.08
CA ALA A 242 2.67 -15.71 -20.44
C ALA A 242 1.98 -16.75 -21.32
N VAL A 243 2.18 -18.04 -21.06
CA VAL A 243 1.66 -19.11 -21.93
C VAL A 243 0.36 -19.70 -21.40
N LEU A 244 0.35 -20.24 -20.18
CA LEU A 244 -0.77 -21.05 -19.68
C LEU A 244 -1.87 -20.22 -18.98
N ARG A 245 -1.50 -19.19 -18.20
CA ARG A 245 -2.48 -18.36 -17.47
C ARG A 245 -3.53 -17.68 -18.36
N PRO A 246 -3.23 -17.18 -19.57
CA PRO A 246 -4.24 -16.60 -20.45
C PRO A 246 -5.44 -17.53 -20.70
N PHE A 247 -5.25 -18.85 -20.72
CA PHE A 247 -6.32 -19.85 -20.90
C PHE A 247 -7.27 -19.97 -19.70
N LEU A 248 -6.93 -19.43 -18.52
CA LEU A 248 -7.81 -19.40 -17.35
C LEU A 248 -8.68 -18.13 -17.27
N THR A 249 -8.51 -17.19 -18.20
CA THR A 249 -9.18 -15.89 -18.12
C THR A 249 -10.60 -15.94 -18.68
N THR A 250 -11.47 -15.07 -18.16
CA THR A 250 -12.79 -14.84 -18.76
C THR A 250 -12.66 -14.38 -20.20
N ALA A 251 -11.64 -13.55 -20.51
CA ALA A 251 -11.36 -13.08 -21.86
C ALA A 251 -11.18 -14.24 -22.84
N PHE A 252 -10.36 -15.24 -22.51
CA PHE A 252 -10.23 -16.45 -23.33
C PHE A 252 -11.56 -17.20 -23.48
N ALA A 253 -12.29 -17.36 -22.37
CA ALA A 253 -13.55 -18.10 -22.35
C ALA A 253 -14.67 -17.42 -23.17
N SER A 254 -14.69 -16.08 -23.23
CA SER A 254 -15.69 -15.28 -23.95
C SER A 254 -15.21 -14.76 -25.30
N SER A 255 -13.97 -15.04 -25.72
CA SER A 255 -13.38 -14.43 -26.92
C SER A 255 -14.04 -14.89 -28.22
N SER A 256 -14.25 -13.93 -29.11
CA SER A 256 -14.61 -14.10 -30.52
C SER A 256 -13.40 -14.15 -31.46
N ILE A 257 -12.18 -13.95 -30.96
CA ILE A 257 -10.93 -14.20 -31.71
C ILE A 257 -10.96 -15.65 -32.21
N ASP A 258 -10.35 -15.93 -33.37
CA ASP A 258 -10.09 -17.30 -33.82
C ASP A 258 -9.22 -18.04 -32.77
N ARG A 259 -9.91 -18.62 -31.78
CA ARG A 259 -9.33 -19.42 -30.69
C ARG A 259 -8.51 -20.56 -31.25
N GLY A 260 -8.86 -21.08 -32.42
CA GLY A 260 -8.11 -22.12 -33.11
C GLY A 260 -6.74 -21.63 -33.56
N ALA A 261 -6.66 -20.46 -34.19
CA ALA A 261 -5.38 -19.88 -34.61
C ALA A 261 -4.47 -19.53 -33.42
N TYR A 262 -5.02 -18.93 -32.36
CA TYR A 262 -4.26 -18.67 -31.13
C TYR A 262 -3.78 -19.96 -30.47
N PHE A 263 -4.66 -20.95 -30.33
CA PHE A 263 -4.35 -22.24 -29.73
C PHE A 263 -3.22 -22.96 -30.47
N ARG A 264 -3.29 -23.06 -31.81
CA ARG A 264 -2.24 -23.70 -32.61
C ARG A 264 -0.87 -23.05 -32.40
N MET A 265 -0.82 -21.73 -32.40
CA MET A 265 0.42 -20.99 -32.20
C MET A 265 1.05 -21.23 -30.82
N ILE A 266 0.22 -21.31 -29.78
CA ILE A 266 0.67 -21.67 -28.44
C ILE A 266 1.08 -23.15 -28.37
N GLN A 267 0.34 -24.04 -29.02
CA GLN A 267 0.68 -25.47 -29.06
C GLN A 267 2.06 -25.69 -29.70
N ASP A 268 2.35 -25.00 -30.81
CA ASP A 268 3.65 -25.03 -31.48
C ASP A 268 4.75 -24.53 -30.53
N LEU A 269 4.54 -23.38 -29.88
CA LEU A 269 5.49 -22.83 -28.91
C LEU A 269 5.75 -23.79 -27.73
N VAL A 270 4.70 -24.42 -27.19
CA VAL A 270 4.82 -25.39 -26.09
C VAL A 270 5.63 -26.60 -26.53
N GLY A 271 5.36 -27.16 -27.70
CA GLY A 271 6.12 -28.28 -28.25
C GLY A 271 7.58 -27.94 -28.55
N GLU A 272 7.85 -26.72 -28.99
CA GLU A 272 9.19 -26.24 -29.36
C GLU A 272 10.07 -25.92 -28.13
N ARG A 273 9.53 -25.20 -27.15
CA ARG A 273 10.34 -24.56 -26.09
C ARG A 273 10.07 -25.07 -24.67
N PHE A 274 8.98 -25.82 -24.43
CA PHE A 274 8.53 -26.14 -23.07
C PHE A 274 8.38 -27.66 -22.82
N PRO A 275 9.48 -28.36 -22.49
CA PRO A 275 9.46 -29.80 -22.26
C PRO A 275 8.60 -30.20 -21.04
N ASP A 276 8.00 -31.39 -21.09
CA ASP A 276 7.06 -31.92 -20.09
C ASP A 276 7.61 -31.93 -18.66
N ARG A 277 8.94 -32.04 -18.50
CA ARG A 277 9.59 -31.97 -17.19
C ARG A 277 9.33 -30.66 -16.44
N LEU A 278 8.98 -29.57 -17.14
CA LEU A 278 8.65 -28.28 -16.54
C LEU A 278 7.33 -28.31 -15.77
N ASP A 279 6.44 -29.26 -16.08
CA ASP A 279 5.13 -29.36 -15.46
C ASP A 279 5.21 -29.60 -13.95
N ARG A 280 6.32 -30.15 -13.44
CA ARG A 280 6.60 -30.29 -12.00
C ARG A 280 6.62 -28.95 -11.23
N TYR A 281 6.80 -27.83 -11.93
CA TYR A 281 6.84 -26.48 -11.36
C TYR A 281 5.48 -25.77 -11.45
N LEU A 282 4.49 -26.40 -12.08
CA LEU A 282 3.18 -25.83 -12.31
C LEU A 282 2.16 -26.27 -11.24
N PRO A 283 1.26 -25.38 -10.82
CA PRO A 283 0.07 -25.80 -10.08
C PRO A 283 -0.84 -26.68 -10.95
N VAL A 284 -1.70 -27.46 -10.31
CA VAL A 284 -2.42 -28.56 -10.98
C VAL A 284 -3.27 -28.15 -12.18
N GLN A 285 -3.96 -26.99 -12.15
CA GLN A 285 -4.77 -26.56 -13.29
C GLN A 285 -3.90 -26.14 -14.46
N LEU A 286 -2.71 -25.60 -14.20
CA LEU A 286 -1.77 -25.25 -15.27
C LEU A 286 -1.10 -26.50 -15.84
N ARG A 287 -0.84 -27.54 -15.03
CA ARG A 287 -0.46 -28.86 -15.56
C ARG A 287 -1.56 -29.42 -16.46
N ALA A 288 -2.82 -29.39 -16.00
CA ALA A 288 -3.95 -29.83 -16.81
C ALA A 288 -4.07 -29.04 -18.13
N ILE A 289 -3.89 -27.71 -18.11
CA ILE A 289 -3.87 -26.90 -19.33
C ILE A 289 -2.71 -27.31 -20.24
N ALA A 290 -1.50 -27.48 -19.71
CA ALA A 290 -0.34 -27.89 -20.50
C ALA A 290 -0.58 -29.27 -21.15
N THR A 291 -1.14 -30.23 -20.41
CA THR A 291 -1.55 -31.55 -20.94
C THR A 291 -2.58 -31.41 -22.06
N LEU A 292 -3.63 -30.59 -21.87
CA LEU A 292 -4.68 -30.39 -22.88
C LEU A 292 -4.16 -29.67 -24.14
N ILE A 293 -3.22 -28.73 -23.99
CA ILE A 293 -2.55 -28.08 -25.13
C ILE A 293 -1.75 -29.12 -25.92
N ARG A 294 -0.90 -29.91 -25.27
CA ARG A 294 -0.12 -30.96 -25.94
C ARG A 294 -1.01 -32.00 -26.63
N ALA A 295 -2.16 -32.32 -26.03
CA ALA A 295 -3.15 -33.24 -26.60
C ALA A 295 -4.06 -32.63 -27.68
N GLY A 296 -3.93 -31.34 -28.02
CA GLY A 296 -4.76 -30.71 -29.05
C GLY A 296 -6.23 -30.47 -28.64
N ARG A 297 -6.53 -30.41 -27.34
CA ARG A 297 -7.90 -30.40 -26.79
C ARG A 297 -8.41 -29.00 -26.44
N LEU A 298 -8.57 -28.15 -27.45
CA LEU A 298 -9.13 -26.79 -27.30
C LEU A 298 -10.54 -26.79 -26.69
N ASP A 299 -11.37 -27.78 -27.04
CA ASP A 299 -12.72 -27.96 -26.50
C ASP A 299 -12.73 -28.04 -24.96
N GLN A 300 -11.81 -28.84 -24.40
CA GLN A 300 -11.67 -29.04 -22.97
C GLN A 300 -11.12 -27.79 -22.26
N LEU A 301 -10.21 -27.05 -22.91
CA LEU A 301 -9.69 -25.78 -22.36
C LEU A 301 -10.80 -24.74 -22.20
N VAL A 302 -11.69 -24.62 -23.17
CA VAL A 302 -12.84 -23.70 -23.09
C VAL A 302 -13.79 -24.12 -21.97
N MET A 303 -14.04 -25.42 -21.81
CA MET A 303 -14.85 -25.93 -20.68
C MET A 303 -14.19 -25.65 -19.33
N LEU A 304 -12.88 -25.84 -19.23
CA LEU A 304 -12.12 -25.61 -18.00
C LEU A 304 -12.19 -24.13 -17.61
N ALA A 305 -11.88 -23.23 -18.54
CA ALA A 305 -11.94 -21.78 -18.35
C ALA A 305 -13.32 -21.31 -17.86
N ASN A 306 -14.41 -21.84 -18.43
CA ASN A 306 -15.77 -21.52 -18.01
C ASN A 306 -16.11 -22.05 -16.61
N SER A 307 -15.68 -23.28 -16.31
CA SER A 307 -15.98 -23.92 -15.03
C SER A 307 -15.16 -23.36 -13.85
N SER A 308 -14.01 -22.73 -14.10
CA SER A 308 -13.14 -22.20 -13.03
C SER A 308 -13.44 -20.74 -12.63
N ARG A 309 -14.43 -20.07 -13.24
CA ARG A 309 -14.68 -18.62 -13.04
C ARG A 309 -14.94 -18.19 -11.59
N ARG A 310 -15.51 -19.05 -10.75
CA ARG A 310 -15.80 -18.74 -9.33
C ARG A 310 -14.87 -19.45 -8.35
N ALA A 311 -13.86 -20.17 -8.86
CA ALA A 311 -12.88 -20.80 -7.99
C ALA A 311 -12.08 -19.73 -7.25
N GLY A 312 -11.74 -19.99 -6.00
CA GLY A 312 -11.13 -18.95 -5.16
C GLY A 312 -10.72 -19.45 -3.79
N LEU A 313 -10.56 -18.50 -2.87
CA LEU A 313 -10.16 -18.75 -1.49
C LEU A 313 -11.22 -18.17 -0.56
N ARG A 314 -11.63 -18.93 0.45
CA ARG A 314 -12.38 -18.44 1.60
C ARG A 314 -11.45 -18.39 2.80
N ALA A 315 -11.47 -17.27 3.51
CA ALA A 315 -10.75 -17.10 4.77
C ALA A 315 -11.73 -16.56 5.80
N ASP A 316 -12.01 -17.36 6.82
CA ASP A 316 -12.98 -17.06 7.87
C ASP A 316 -12.25 -16.77 9.17
N LEU A 317 -12.63 -15.69 9.86
CA LEU A 317 -12.09 -15.35 11.18
C LEU A 317 -12.69 -16.31 12.23
N THR A 318 -11.89 -17.07 12.95
CA THR A 318 -12.38 -17.98 14.00
C THR A 318 -12.23 -17.39 15.40
N GLU A 319 -11.24 -16.51 15.59
CA GLU A 319 -10.96 -15.83 16.86
C GLU A 319 -10.34 -14.46 16.60
N VAL A 320 -10.65 -13.49 17.46
CA VAL A 320 -9.96 -12.20 17.50
C VAL A 320 -9.81 -11.73 18.94
N ARG A 321 -8.58 -11.42 19.34
CA ARG A 321 -8.29 -10.92 20.69
C ARG A 321 -7.04 -10.07 20.72
N TRP A 322 -6.91 -9.29 21.78
CA TRP A 322 -5.67 -8.61 22.12
C TRP A 322 -4.83 -9.43 23.09
N ASP A 323 -3.52 -9.39 22.87
CA ASP A 323 -2.47 -9.79 23.79
C ASP A 323 -1.58 -8.56 23.98
N ALA A 324 -1.92 -7.74 24.98
CA ALA A 324 -1.45 -6.36 25.10
C ALA A 324 -1.68 -5.53 23.81
N HIS A 325 -0.63 -5.21 23.06
CA HIS A 325 -0.68 -4.47 21.80
C HIS A 325 -0.55 -5.38 20.55
N VAL A 326 -0.55 -6.70 20.75
CA VAL A 326 -0.53 -7.69 19.66
C VAL A 326 -1.96 -8.14 19.39
N LEU A 327 -2.47 -7.88 18.18
CA LEU A 327 -3.74 -8.43 17.73
C LEU A 327 -3.52 -9.87 17.26
N VAL A 328 -4.22 -10.81 17.88
CA VAL A 328 -4.17 -12.23 17.53
C VAL A 328 -5.43 -12.58 16.75
N LEU A 329 -5.24 -13.18 15.57
CA LEU A 329 -6.29 -13.56 14.62
C LEU A 329 -6.25 -15.07 14.38
N GLY A 330 -7.28 -15.78 14.84
CA GLY A 330 -7.52 -17.17 14.46
C GLY A 330 -8.20 -17.22 13.09
N LEU A 331 -7.72 -18.07 12.18
CA LEU A 331 -8.17 -18.14 10.80
C LEU A 331 -8.46 -19.59 10.38
N ALA A 332 -9.53 -19.77 9.62
CA ALA A 332 -9.82 -20.99 8.86
C ALA A 332 -9.88 -20.67 7.37
N VAL A 333 -9.08 -21.37 6.58
CA VAL A 333 -8.87 -21.07 5.16
C VAL A 333 -9.17 -22.31 4.32
N GLU A 334 -10.01 -22.14 3.30
CA GLU A 334 -10.42 -23.22 2.39
C GLU A 334 -10.41 -22.77 0.94
N VAL A 335 -9.99 -23.68 0.06
CA VAL A 335 -10.07 -23.49 -1.39
C VAL A 335 -11.50 -23.74 -1.84
N LEU A 336 -12.05 -22.84 -2.65
CA LEU A 336 -13.36 -22.98 -3.27
C LEU A 336 -13.22 -23.42 -4.74
N GLY A 337 -14.05 -24.38 -5.14
CA GLY A 337 -14.25 -24.75 -6.54
C GLY A 337 -15.12 -23.74 -7.30
N GLY A 338 -15.31 -23.98 -8.60
CA GLY A 338 -16.12 -23.11 -9.47
C GLY A 338 -17.62 -23.06 -9.15
N ASP A 339 -18.11 -23.95 -8.29
CA ASP A 339 -19.47 -23.94 -7.76
C ASP A 339 -19.60 -23.12 -6.45
N GLY A 340 -18.49 -22.53 -5.98
CA GLY A 340 -18.42 -21.76 -4.74
C GLY A 340 -18.37 -22.62 -3.46
N ARG A 341 -18.25 -23.94 -3.59
CA ARG A 341 -18.13 -24.86 -2.45
C ARG A 341 -16.67 -25.23 -2.20
N PRO A 342 -16.30 -25.65 -0.98
CA PRO A 342 -14.96 -26.17 -0.70
C PRO A 342 -14.55 -27.28 -1.68
N ASP A 343 -13.36 -27.17 -2.25
CA ASP A 343 -12.87 -28.09 -3.28
C ASP A 343 -12.65 -29.51 -2.70
N ARG A 344 -12.89 -30.52 -3.54
CA ARG A 344 -12.89 -31.94 -3.16
C ARG A 344 -11.81 -32.68 -3.92
N PHE A 345 -10.97 -33.39 -3.17
CA PHE A 345 -9.89 -34.21 -3.69
C PHE A 345 -10.27 -35.68 -3.60
N ARG A 346 -9.88 -36.47 -4.61
CA ARG A 346 -9.95 -37.94 -4.55
C ARG A 346 -8.77 -38.45 -3.71
N THR A 347 -9.04 -39.37 -2.80
CA THR A 347 -8.00 -40.03 -1.99
C THR A 347 -7.72 -41.44 -2.48
N ASP A 348 -6.46 -41.86 -2.39
CA ASP A 348 -6.02 -43.25 -2.53
C ASP A 348 -4.83 -43.49 -1.59
N GLY A 349 -5.08 -44.17 -0.47
CA GLY A 349 -4.14 -44.21 0.66
C GLY A 349 -3.77 -42.80 1.13
N GLU A 350 -2.47 -42.48 1.11
CA GLU A 350 -1.95 -41.16 1.49
C GLU A 350 -1.97 -40.14 0.34
N ARG A 351 -2.27 -40.58 -0.88
CA ARG A 351 -2.23 -39.71 -2.07
C ARG A 351 -3.52 -38.91 -2.25
N LEU A 352 -3.35 -37.69 -2.72
CA LEU A 352 -4.43 -36.74 -3.02
C LEU A 352 -4.40 -36.36 -4.50
N TYR A 353 -5.54 -36.54 -5.17
CA TYR A 353 -5.71 -36.18 -6.58
C TYR A 353 -6.75 -35.09 -6.71
N TRP A 354 -6.39 -34.03 -7.42
CA TRP A 354 -7.32 -32.97 -7.81
C TRP A 354 -8.41 -33.55 -8.72
N LYS A 355 -9.66 -33.19 -8.43
CA LYS A 355 -10.79 -33.59 -9.25
C LYS A 355 -11.10 -32.48 -10.24
N PRO A 356 -10.90 -32.69 -11.56
CA PRO A 356 -11.28 -31.69 -12.53
C PRO A 356 -12.80 -31.45 -12.50
N PRO A 357 -13.26 -30.25 -12.90
CA PRO A 357 -14.69 -29.96 -13.05
C PRO A 357 -15.38 -31.01 -13.92
N ARG A 358 -16.64 -31.35 -13.61
CA ARG A 358 -17.39 -32.44 -14.28
C ARG A 358 -17.48 -32.31 -15.80
N ALA A 359 -17.35 -31.10 -16.34
CA ALA A 359 -17.36 -30.84 -17.77
C ALA A 359 -16.11 -31.37 -18.50
N ILE A 360 -15.03 -31.67 -17.77
CA ILE A 360 -13.76 -32.14 -18.32
C ILE A 360 -13.73 -33.66 -18.35
N ASP A 361 -13.32 -34.23 -19.48
CA ASP A 361 -13.06 -35.67 -19.58
C ASP A 361 -11.83 -36.06 -18.75
N ALA A 362 -12.08 -36.69 -17.60
CA ALA A 362 -11.04 -37.12 -16.68
C ALA A 362 -10.04 -38.12 -17.30
N LYS A 363 -10.39 -38.83 -18.38
CA LYS A 363 -9.46 -39.75 -19.06
C LYS A 363 -8.27 -39.05 -19.71
N LEU A 364 -8.42 -37.75 -20.01
CA LEU A 364 -7.36 -36.91 -20.57
C LEU A 364 -6.36 -36.43 -19.53
N LEU A 365 -6.70 -36.59 -18.24
CA LEU A 365 -5.91 -36.09 -17.12
C LEU A 365 -5.51 -37.27 -16.21
N PRO A 366 -4.42 -37.97 -16.54
CA PRO A 366 -3.96 -39.11 -15.76
C PRO A 366 -3.51 -38.70 -14.34
N ASP A 367 -3.37 -39.69 -13.47
CA ASP A 367 -3.08 -39.49 -12.05
C ASP A 367 -1.81 -38.65 -11.79
N HIS A 368 -0.75 -38.81 -12.58
CA HIS A 368 0.46 -37.99 -12.42
C HIS A 368 0.25 -36.48 -12.71
N VAL A 369 -0.76 -36.12 -13.50
CA VAL A 369 -1.15 -34.73 -13.77
C VAL A 369 -2.01 -34.18 -12.63
N THR A 370 -2.92 -35.01 -12.10
CA THR A 370 -3.87 -34.60 -11.05
C THR A 370 -3.32 -34.76 -9.63
N ASP A 371 -2.19 -35.44 -9.43
CA ASP A 371 -1.57 -35.65 -8.12
C ASP A 371 -1.13 -34.33 -7.48
N VAL A 372 -1.78 -33.96 -6.38
CA VAL A 372 -1.50 -32.75 -5.61
C VAL A 372 -0.93 -33.05 -4.24
N THR A 373 -0.51 -34.28 -3.97
CA THR A 373 -0.05 -34.74 -2.63
C THR A 373 1.05 -33.81 -2.09
N ASP A 374 2.18 -33.71 -2.79
CA ASP A 374 3.28 -32.80 -2.45
C ASP A 374 2.86 -31.33 -2.41
N SER A 375 1.99 -30.92 -3.34
CA SER A 375 1.54 -29.53 -3.45
C SER A 375 0.70 -29.12 -2.24
N VAL A 376 -0.16 -30.00 -1.75
CA VAL A 376 -1.01 -29.78 -0.57
C VAL A 376 -0.16 -29.81 0.70
N GLU A 377 0.80 -30.72 0.82
CA GLU A 377 1.72 -30.76 1.97
C GLU A 377 2.58 -29.51 2.08
N ARG A 378 2.99 -28.94 0.93
CA ARG A 378 3.73 -27.68 0.86
C ARG A 378 2.82 -26.45 0.82
N ALA A 379 1.51 -26.63 1.00
CA ALA A 379 0.59 -25.50 1.02
C ALA A 379 0.90 -24.59 2.21
N ARG A 380 0.84 -23.29 1.96
CA ARG A 380 1.11 -22.27 2.97
C ARG A 380 0.19 -21.10 2.80
N ILE A 381 -0.11 -20.44 3.91
CA ILE A 381 -0.80 -19.16 3.92
C ILE A 381 0.18 -18.05 4.30
N GLU A 382 -0.02 -16.89 3.69
CA GLU A 382 0.57 -15.62 4.10
C GLU A 382 -0.59 -14.71 4.47
N VAL A 383 -0.49 -14.05 5.63
CA VAL A 383 -1.46 -13.05 6.07
C VAL A 383 -0.79 -11.69 5.96
N TYR A 384 -1.50 -10.69 5.45
CA TYR A 384 -0.98 -9.35 5.33
C TYR A 384 -2.07 -8.30 5.56
N VAL A 385 -1.65 -7.15 6.07
CA VAL A 385 -2.48 -5.96 6.12
C VAL A 385 -2.17 -5.04 4.94
N ARG A 386 -3.19 -4.40 4.39
CA ARG A 386 -3.05 -3.44 3.30
C ARG A 386 -3.72 -2.11 3.63
N HIS A 387 -3.04 -0.99 3.47
CA HIS A 387 -3.66 0.32 3.64
C HIS A 387 -4.63 0.59 2.50
N ALA A 388 -5.88 0.93 2.81
CA ALA A 388 -6.94 1.06 1.83
C ALA A 388 -6.65 2.16 0.79
N GLU A 389 -6.09 3.30 1.23
CA GLU A 389 -5.89 4.46 0.36
C GLU A 389 -4.56 4.48 -0.42
N THR A 390 -3.49 3.90 0.12
CA THR A 390 -2.15 3.99 -0.50
C THR A 390 -1.68 2.66 -1.07
N GLY A 391 -2.37 1.56 -0.74
CA GLY A 391 -1.99 0.23 -1.13
C GLY A 391 -0.77 -0.36 -0.42
N ASP A 392 -0.20 0.29 0.59
CA ASP A 392 0.96 -0.25 1.32
C ASP A 392 0.61 -1.57 1.99
N VAL A 393 1.53 -2.53 1.91
CA VAL A 393 1.32 -3.88 2.43
C VAL A 393 2.36 -4.23 3.48
N HIS A 394 1.92 -4.80 4.60
CA HIS A 394 2.82 -5.42 5.58
C HIS A 394 2.39 -6.86 5.87
N PHE A 395 3.34 -7.79 5.79
CA PHE A 395 3.10 -9.20 6.09
C PHE A 395 3.11 -9.44 7.60
N LEU A 396 2.22 -10.32 8.06
CA LEU A 396 2.10 -10.71 9.45
C LEU A 396 2.74 -12.08 9.68
N PRO A 397 3.40 -12.30 10.83
CA PRO A 397 3.77 -13.65 11.24
C PRO A 397 2.51 -14.50 11.43
N VAL A 398 2.54 -15.71 10.89
CA VAL A 398 1.44 -16.67 10.96
C VAL A 398 1.99 -18.06 11.26
N ALA A 399 1.46 -18.71 12.30
CA ALA A 399 1.61 -20.13 12.52
C ALA A 399 0.37 -20.82 11.94
N TYR A 400 0.54 -21.91 11.19
CA TYR A 400 -0.58 -22.59 10.54
C TYR A 400 -0.32 -24.09 10.41
N GLN A 401 -1.40 -24.85 10.22
CA GLN A 401 -1.37 -26.27 9.93
C GLN A 401 -2.32 -26.59 8.77
N VAL A 402 -1.92 -27.56 7.95
CA VAL A 402 -2.73 -28.06 6.82
C VAL A 402 -3.43 -29.32 7.26
N GLU A 403 -4.76 -29.28 7.28
CA GLU A 403 -5.63 -30.39 7.67
C GLU A 403 -6.27 -31.02 6.43
N ARG A 404 -6.20 -32.35 6.36
CA ARG A 404 -6.97 -33.17 5.41
C ARG A 404 -8.24 -33.59 6.11
N VAL A 405 -9.37 -32.96 5.76
CA VAL A 405 -10.68 -33.25 6.34
C VAL A 405 -11.34 -34.37 5.51
N PRO A 406 -11.51 -35.60 6.03
CA PRO A 406 -12.11 -36.69 5.27
C PRO A 406 -13.58 -36.39 4.92
N GLU A 407 -13.98 -36.71 3.69
CA GLU A 407 -15.37 -36.64 3.22
C GLU A 407 -15.79 -38.00 2.64
N GLY A 408 -16.20 -38.92 3.52
CA GLY A 408 -16.51 -40.30 3.15
C GLY A 408 -15.26 -41.14 2.87
N ARG A 409 -15.41 -42.25 2.13
CA ARG A 409 -14.34 -43.26 1.99
C ARG A 409 -13.22 -42.92 0.99
N ARG A 410 -13.47 -42.05 0.01
CA ARG A 410 -12.56 -41.80 -1.13
C ARG A 410 -12.36 -40.32 -1.47
N HIS A 411 -12.76 -39.43 -0.56
CA HIS A 411 -12.60 -38.00 -0.77
C HIS A 411 -12.13 -37.30 0.50
N ALA A 412 -11.45 -36.17 0.31
CA ALA A 412 -11.06 -35.27 1.38
C ALA A 412 -11.13 -33.82 0.91
N ARG A 413 -11.20 -32.90 1.86
CA ARG A 413 -11.01 -31.47 1.65
C ARG A 413 -9.73 -31.01 2.32
N VAL A 414 -9.14 -29.95 1.78
CA VAL A 414 -7.97 -29.31 2.38
C VAL A 414 -8.43 -28.06 3.10
N ARG A 415 -8.14 -27.99 4.40
CA ARG A 415 -8.40 -26.84 5.25
C ARG A 415 -7.09 -26.40 5.88
N ILE A 416 -6.84 -25.11 5.93
CA ILE A 416 -5.69 -24.56 6.67
C ILE A 416 -6.23 -23.78 7.85
N THR A 417 -5.82 -24.15 9.06
CA THR A 417 -6.09 -23.38 10.27
C THR A 417 -4.82 -22.65 10.69
N GLY A 418 -4.94 -21.43 11.20
CA GLY A 418 -3.75 -20.67 11.60
C GLY A 418 -4.03 -19.52 12.55
N GLU A 419 -2.98 -19.10 13.26
CA GLU A 419 -2.95 -17.93 14.12
C GLU A 419 -2.00 -16.90 13.51
N ALA A 420 -2.55 -15.76 13.08
CA ALA A 420 -1.76 -14.61 12.66
C ALA A 420 -1.63 -13.62 13.82
N ARG A 421 -0.43 -13.08 14.02
CA ARG A 421 -0.14 -12.13 15.10
C ARG A 421 0.29 -10.81 14.48
N MET A 422 -0.32 -9.71 14.91
CA MET A 422 0.03 -8.37 14.45
C MET A 422 0.35 -7.49 15.64
N ASP A 423 1.64 -7.26 15.85
CA ASP A 423 2.12 -6.22 16.75
C ASP A 423 1.87 -4.85 16.09
N VAL A 424 0.87 -4.09 16.55
CA VAL A 424 0.50 -2.82 15.89
C VAL A 424 1.51 -1.69 16.09
N ILE A 425 2.52 -1.88 16.96
CA ILE A 425 3.60 -0.92 17.19
C ILE A 425 4.82 -1.20 16.33
N ALA A 426 4.89 -2.39 15.72
CA ALA A 426 6.00 -2.83 14.87
C ALA A 426 5.57 -3.46 13.54
N ALA A 427 4.27 -3.55 13.24
CA ALA A 427 3.73 -4.24 12.07
C ALA A 427 4.24 -3.66 10.74
N ALA A 428 4.63 -2.38 10.70
CA ALA A 428 5.22 -1.75 9.53
C ALA A 428 6.74 -1.95 9.45
N GLN A 429 7.21 -3.20 9.40
CA GLN A 429 8.64 -3.56 9.34
C GLN A 429 9.49 -2.98 10.49
N GLY A 430 8.94 -3.00 11.71
CA GLY A 430 9.58 -2.44 12.91
C GLY A 430 8.97 -1.11 13.36
N GLU A 431 8.14 -0.48 12.52
CA GLU A 431 7.43 0.76 12.84
C GLU A 431 5.93 0.52 13.09
N PRO A 432 5.22 1.45 13.75
CA PRO A 432 3.78 1.39 13.90
C PRO A 432 3.05 1.53 12.56
N LEU A 433 1.85 0.94 12.43
CA LEU A 433 0.99 1.18 11.28
C LEU A 433 0.62 2.67 11.20
N ARG A 434 0.73 3.29 10.02
CA ARG A 434 0.27 4.67 9.86
C ARG A 434 -1.26 4.80 10.07
N PRO A 435 -1.74 5.99 10.45
CA PRO A 435 -3.17 6.25 10.50
C PRO A 435 -3.89 6.01 9.18
N GLY A 436 -5.14 5.57 9.28
CA GLY A 436 -5.99 5.22 8.15
C GLY A 436 -6.69 3.88 8.33
N GLN A 437 -7.34 3.42 7.26
CA GLN A 437 -8.04 2.14 7.21
C GLN A 437 -7.11 1.07 6.62
N TRP A 438 -7.02 -0.05 7.32
CA TRP A 438 -6.24 -1.21 6.94
C TRP A 438 -7.15 -2.41 6.69
N GLU A 439 -6.81 -3.17 5.67
CA GLU A 439 -7.52 -4.35 5.21
C GLU A 439 -6.77 -5.61 5.60
N VAL A 440 -7.44 -6.64 6.14
CA VAL A 440 -6.79 -7.92 6.42
C VAL A 440 -7.04 -8.91 5.28
N HIS A 441 -5.95 -9.42 4.71
CA HIS A 441 -5.96 -10.35 3.58
C HIS A 441 -5.22 -11.64 3.91
N VAL A 442 -5.68 -12.72 3.33
CA VAL A 442 -5.01 -14.02 3.31
C VAL A 442 -4.69 -14.38 1.87
N ARG A 443 -3.47 -14.85 1.64
CA ARG A 443 -3.05 -15.44 0.36
C ARG A 443 -2.56 -16.86 0.60
N MET A 444 -2.95 -17.77 -0.28
CA MET A 444 -2.52 -19.16 -0.25
C MET A 444 -1.56 -19.45 -1.41
N PHE A 445 -0.50 -20.21 -1.12
CA PHE A 445 0.40 -20.82 -2.10
C PHE A 445 0.36 -22.33 -1.93
N GLY A 446 0.57 -23.05 -3.03
CA GLY A 446 0.53 -24.52 -3.00
C GLY A 446 -0.90 -25.04 -3.01
N GLY A 447 -1.02 -26.37 -3.02
CA GLY A 447 -2.25 -27.06 -3.39
C GLY A 447 -2.59 -26.87 -4.86
N ALA A 448 -3.89 -26.82 -5.14
CA ALA A 448 -4.37 -26.58 -6.49
C ALA A 448 -4.27 -25.10 -6.88
N TYR A 449 -4.39 -24.10 -6.00
CA TYR A 449 -4.61 -22.69 -6.42
C TYR A 449 -3.60 -21.71 -5.82
N GLN A 450 -3.25 -20.66 -6.58
CA GLN A 450 -2.74 -19.41 -6.01
C GLN A 450 -3.89 -18.41 -5.98
N ALA A 451 -4.44 -18.18 -4.79
CA ALA A 451 -5.60 -17.32 -4.60
C ALA A 451 -5.41 -16.44 -3.35
N ARG A 452 -6.18 -15.36 -3.30
CA ARG A 452 -6.23 -14.45 -2.16
C ARG A 452 -7.68 -14.17 -1.79
N SER A 453 -7.92 -13.82 -0.54
CA SER A 453 -9.22 -13.43 -0.03
C SER A 453 -9.08 -12.40 1.08
N ARG A 454 -10.12 -11.61 1.27
CA ARG A 454 -10.29 -10.83 2.49
C ARG A 454 -10.75 -11.75 3.60
N VAL A 455 -10.30 -11.51 4.82
CA VAL A 455 -10.81 -12.26 5.98
C VAL A 455 -12.26 -11.86 6.21
N ARG A 456 -13.16 -12.84 6.29
CA ARG A 456 -14.60 -12.61 6.42
C ARG A 456 -15.11 -12.96 7.81
N ARG A 457 -16.29 -12.42 8.10
CA ARG A 457 -17.06 -12.65 9.31
C ARG A 457 -17.55 -14.10 9.41
N THR A 458 -17.25 -14.74 10.53
CA THR A 458 -18.07 -15.82 11.10
C THR A 458 -19.16 -15.18 11.95
N ASP A 459 -20.35 -15.79 11.99
CA ASP A 459 -21.55 -15.20 12.59
C ASP A 459 -21.31 -14.60 13.99
N GLY A 460 -21.81 -13.38 14.23
CA GLY A 460 -21.69 -12.67 15.51
C GLY A 460 -21.01 -11.29 15.43
N PRO A 461 -21.16 -10.41 16.44
CA PRO A 461 -20.48 -9.11 16.49
C PRO A 461 -18.96 -9.28 16.71
N LEU A 462 -18.15 -8.30 16.26
CA LEU A 462 -16.71 -8.30 16.55
C LEU A 462 -16.51 -7.98 18.04
N ASN A 463 -16.32 -9.01 18.86
CA ASN A 463 -16.11 -8.87 20.30
C ASN A 463 -14.66 -8.53 20.67
N CYS A 464 -14.04 -7.61 19.92
CA CYS A 464 -12.68 -7.14 20.16
C CYS A 464 -12.65 -5.62 20.12
N LEU A 465 -12.63 -5.01 21.31
CA LEU A 465 -12.52 -3.56 21.49
C LEU A 465 -11.14 -3.06 21.02
N GLY A 466 -11.02 -1.81 20.62
CA GLY A 466 -9.73 -1.21 20.25
C GLY A 466 -8.73 -1.09 21.40
N VAL A 467 -7.46 -0.90 21.06
CA VAL A 467 -6.35 -0.71 22.01
C VAL A 467 -5.62 0.61 21.75
N LEU A 468 -4.99 1.17 22.78
CA LEU A 468 -3.99 2.22 22.61
C LEU A 468 -2.60 1.58 22.55
N ALA A 469 -1.87 1.76 21.45
CA ALA A 469 -0.62 1.02 21.26
C ALA A 469 0.52 1.82 20.61
N GLN A 470 0.26 2.75 19.69
CA GLN A 470 1.35 3.32 18.88
C GLN A 470 2.27 4.24 19.70
N ARG A 471 3.60 4.13 19.51
CA ARG A 471 4.60 5.08 20.04
C ARG A 471 5.27 5.81 18.87
N PRO A 472 5.68 7.09 19.00
CA PRO A 472 5.70 7.93 20.20
C PRO A 472 4.38 8.71 20.45
N ARG A 473 3.29 8.33 19.77
CA ARG A 473 1.95 8.94 19.99
C ARG A 473 0.92 7.84 20.13
N MET A 474 0.44 7.66 21.36
CA MET A 474 -0.60 6.68 21.70
C MET A 474 -1.87 6.93 20.88
N ARG A 475 -2.07 6.14 19.83
CA ARG A 475 -3.26 6.16 18.96
C ARG A 475 -4.15 4.97 19.25
N LEU A 476 -5.44 5.18 19.01
CA LEU A 476 -6.43 4.13 19.06
C LEU A 476 -6.37 3.29 17.78
N VAL A 477 -6.25 1.98 17.97
CA VAL A 477 -6.30 0.97 16.90
C VAL A 477 -7.51 0.09 17.15
N VAL A 478 -8.45 0.07 16.20
CA VAL A 478 -9.75 -0.60 16.35
C VAL A 478 -9.91 -1.67 15.25
N PRO A 479 -9.99 -2.96 15.61
CA PRO A 479 -10.47 -3.98 14.68
C PRO A 479 -11.92 -3.67 14.30
N CYS A 480 -12.28 -3.75 13.02
CA CYS A 480 -13.61 -3.40 12.54
C CYS A 480 -14.06 -4.29 11.38
N TRP A 481 -15.37 -4.34 11.15
CA TRP A 481 -15.95 -4.91 9.92
C TRP A 481 -16.15 -3.80 8.90
N THR A 482 -15.81 -4.06 7.64
CA THR A 482 -16.28 -3.25 6.51
C THR A 482 -17.76 -3.52 6.24
N ASP A 483 -18.39 -2.69 5.42
CA ASP A 483 -19.78 -2.86 4.98
C ASP A 483 -20.01 -4.23 4.29
N ASP A 484 -18.98 -4.78 3.64
CA ASP A 484 -19.00 -6.11 3.01
C ASP A 484 -18.76 -7.28 3.99
N GLY A 485 -18.68 -7.02 5.29
CA GLY A 485 -18.41 -8.03 6.32
C GLY A 485 -16.98 -8.59 6.26
N GLN A 486 -16.01 -7.76 5.88
CA GLN A 486 -14.60 -8.11 5.81
C GLN A 486 -13.82 -7.47 6.96
N LEU A 487 -12.84 -8.17 7.50
CA LEU A 487 -12.04 -7.67 8.61
C LEU A 487 -11.15 -6.53 8.13
N GLY A 488 -11.14 -5.47 8.93
CA GLY A 488 -10.26 -4.32 8.80
C GLY A 488 -9.78 -3.82 10.15
N LEU A 489 -8.94 -2.81 10.09
CA LEU A 489 -8.28 -2.16 11.22
C LEU A 489 -8.28 -0.65 10.98
N ALA A 490 -8.93 0.10 11.86
CA ALA A 490 -8.89 1.55 11.85
C ALA A 490 -7.79 2.02 12.80
N VAL A 491 -6.82 2.78 12.28
CA VAL A 491 -5.81 3.48 13.07
C VAL A 491 -6.16 4.96 13.09
N GLU A 492 -6.47 5.50 14.27
CA GLU A 492 -6.90 6.89 14.40
C GLU A 492 -5.81 7.88 13.95
N PRO A 493 -6.16 8.92 13.16
CA PRO A 493 -5.22 9.95 12.71
C PRO A 493 -4.65 10.79 13.84
N ARG A 494 -5.30 10.80 14.99
CA ARG A 494 -4.94 11.63 16.14
C ARG A 494 -4.54 10.76 17.33
N SER A 495 -3.65 11.29 18.16
CA SER A 495 -3.36 10.65 19.45
C SER A 495 -4.59 10.67 20.37
N PHE A 496 -4.55 9.87 21.43
CA PHE A 496 -5.59 9.79 22.43
C PHE A 496 -5.90 11.16 23.08
N THR A 497 -4.85 11.89 23.45
CA THR A 497 -4.88 13.26 23.99
C THR A 497 -5.39 14.28 22.95
N GLU A 498 -5.00 14.18 21.69
CA GLU A 498 -5.53 15.04 20.60
C GLU A 498 -7.04 14.83 20.42
N SER A 499 -7.50 13.58 20.49
CA SER A 499 -8.92 13.24 20.41
C SER A 499 -9.73 13.83 21.57
N ILE A 500 -9.19 13.79 22.81
CA ILE A 500 -9.82 14.45 23.96
C ILE A 500 -9.82 15.97 23.80
N ALA A 501 -8.73 16.57 23.30
CA ALA A 501 -8.64 18.00 23.09
C ALA A 501 -9.69 18.53 22.11
N LEU A 502 -10.04 17.76 21.08
CA LEU A 502 -11.10 18.12 20.13
C LEU A 502 -12.48 18.22 20.78
N VAL A 503 -12.82 17.29 21.67
CA VAL A 503 -14.13 17.25 22.35
C VAL A 503 -14.15 17.99 23.69
N SER A 504 -13.00 18.50 24.14
CA SER A 504 -12.84 19.30 25.35
C SER A 504 -13.78 20.51 25.49
N PRO A 505 -14.37 21.13 24.45
CA PRO A 505 -15.43 22.12 24.63
C PRO A 505 -16.66 21.60 25.38
N GLY A 506 -16.89 20.28 25.38
CA GLY A 506 -17.93 19.62 26.18
C GLY A 506 -17.57 19.41 27.65
N VAL A 507 -16.52 20.06 28.15
CA VAL A 507 -16.08 19.94 29.55
C VAL A 507 -17.18 20.36 30.52
N ARG A 508 -17.26 19.66 31.65
CA ARG A 508 -18.04 20.08 32.81
C ARG A 508 -17.07 20.33 33.96
N ALA A 509 -17.18 21.51 34.56
CA ALA A 509 -16.37 21.88 35.71
C ALA A 509 -17.30 22.17 36.89
N LYS A 510 -17.09 21.50 38.03
CA LYS A 510 -17.90 21.70 39.24
C LYS A 510 -16.99 21.86 40.45
N LEU A 511 -17.18 22.96 41.17
CA LEU A 511 -16.53 23.19 42.46
C LEU A 511 -17.33 22.47 43.55
N VAL A 512 -16.67 21.59 44.30
CA VAL A 512 -17.24 20.89 45.47
C VAL A 512 -16.24 21.06 46.61
N GLU A 513 -16.68 21.70 47.70
CA GLU A 513 -15.83 22.05 48.84
C GLU A 513 -14.57 22.84 48.43
N GLU A 514 -13.38 22.29 48.62
CA GLU A 514 -12.07 22.86 48.26
C GLU A 514 -11.44 22.17 47.03
N HIS A 515 -12.25 21.50 46.20
CA HIS A 515 -11.79 20.83 44.99
C HIS A 515 -12.63 21.20 43.76
N LEU A 516 -11.95 21.42 42.65
CA LEU A 516 -12.55 21.55 41.33
C LEU A 516 -12.50 20.18 40.63
N PHE A 517 -13.66 19.66 40.28
CA PHE A 517 -13.79 18.48 39.43
C PHE A 517 -13.93 18.93 37.98
N VAL A 518 -12.96 18.59 37.15
CA VAL A 518 -12.96 18.83 35.71
C VAL A 518 -13.23 17.50 35.01
N VAL A 519 -14.34 17.45 34.29
CA VAL A 519 -14.85 16.24 33.62
C VAL A 519 -14.88 16.48 32.11
N LEU A 520 -14.01 15.80 31.38
CA LEU A 520 -13.91 15.89 29.93
C LEU A 520 -14.59 14.68 29.27
N PRO A 521 -15.34 14.87 28.17
CA PRO A 521 -15.77 13.74 27.37
C PRO A 521 -14.56 13.05 26.74
N VAL A 522 -14.58 11.73 26.70
CA VAL A 522 -13.57 10.90 26.04
C VAL A 522 -14.29 10.11 24.94
N PRO A 523 -13.93 10.30 23.66
CA PRO A 523 -14.62 9.66 22.55
C PRO A 523 -14.63 8.13 22.64
N TYR A 524 -13.55 7.57 23.19
CA TYR A 524 -13.36 6.15 23.35
C TYR A 524 -12.53 5.85 24.59
N VAL A 525 -12.96 4.91 25.44
CA VAL A 525 -12.16 4.46 26.58
C VAL A 525 -11.57 3.09 26.26
N PRO A 526 -10.24 2.93 26.28
CA PRO A 526 -9.64 1.63 26.05
C PRO A 526 -9.93 0.67 27.22
N PRO A 527 -10.01 -0.64 26.97
CA PRO A 527 -10.18 -1.65 28.01
C PRO A 527 -9.10 -1.61 29.10
N SER A 528 -7.90 -1.15 28.75
CA SER A 528 -6.75 -1.03 29.67
C SER A 528 -6.84 0.14 30.66
N GLY A 529 -7.83 1.03 30.52
CA GLY A 529 -7.71 2.40 31.04
C GLY A 529 -6.70 3.19 30.19
N GLY A 530 -6.96 4.47 29.96
CA GLY A 530 -6.06 5.30 29.14
C GLY A 530 -4.63 5.38 29.71
N PRO A 531 -3.66 5.93 28.96
CA PRO A 531 -2.35 6.23 29.53
C PRO A 531 -2.50 7.13 30.76
N PRO A 532 -1.52 7.16 31.68
CA PRO A 532 -1.51 8.14 32.75
C PRO A 532 -1.49 9.55 32.15
N LEU A 533 -2.46 10.38 32.55
CA LEU A 533 -2.61 11.75 32.10
C LEU A 533 -2.61 12.70 33.28
N GLU A 534 -2.08 13.90 33.08
CA GLU A 534 -2.22 15.03 34.00
C GLU A 534 -2.99 16.16 33.33
N LEU A 535 -3.98 16.71 34.04
CA LEU A 535 -4.58 17.98 33.68
C LEU A 535 -3.71 19.10 34.23
N VAL A 536 -3.15 19.91 33.33
CA VAL A 536 -2.29 21.05 33.64
C VAL A 536 -3.09 22.32 33.42
N LEU A 537 -3.09 23.23 34.40
CA LEU A 537 -3.79 24.50 34.35
C LEU A 537 -2.80 25.64 34.49
N ARG A 538 -2.63 26.44 33.42
CA ARG A 538 -1.71 27.59 33.41
C ARG A 538 -2.46 28.91 33.50
N GLY A 539 -2.09 29.75 34.46
CA GLY A 539 -2.72 31.06 34.63
C GLY A 539 -2.39 32.02 33.48
N ALA A 540 -3.40 32.67 32.90
CA ALA A 540 -3.27 33.62 31.80
C ALA A 540 -2.77 35.03 32.22
N GLY A 541 -2.34 35.20 33.47
CA GLY A 541 -1.87 36.46 34.05
C GLY A 541 -0.39 36.76 33.79
N ARG A 542 0.07 37.96 34.22
CA ARG A 542 1.47 38.41 34.05
C ARG A 542 2.52 37.58 34.81
N ARG A 543 2.12 36.83 35.84
CA ARG A 543 3.01 35.92 36.58
C ARG A 543 2.66 34.47 36.20
N PRO A 544 3.61 33.66 35.72
CA PRO A 544 3.34 32.27 35.37
C PRO A 544 2.94 31.51 36.63
N ARG A 545 1.79 30.85 36.57
CA ARG A 545 1.29 29.94 37.61
C ARG A 545 0.83 28.68 36.92
N GLU A 546 1.18 27.54 37.48
CA GLU A 546 0.82 26.24 36.96
C GLU A 546 0.31 25.38 38.11
N VAL A 547 -0.79 24.68 37.88
CA VAL A 547 -1.33 23.67 38.79
C VAL A 547 -1.60 22.44 37.96
N SER A 548 -1.05 21.30 38.35
CA SER A 548 -1.35 20.01 37.71
C SER A 548 -2.09 19.08 38.66
N ALA A 549 -2.91 18.19 38.11
CA ALA A 549 -3.56 17.12 38.86
C ALA A 549 -3.65 15.86 38.00
N PRO A 550 -3.56 14.67 38.60
CA PRO A 550 -3.85 13.42 37.89
C PRO A 550 -5.24 13.43 37.27
N ALA A 551 -5.33 12.94 36.05
CA ALA A 551 -6.55 12.82 35.25
C ALA A 551 -6.83 11.34 34.97
N LEU A 552 -7.91 10.82 35.55
CA LEU A 552 -8.29 9.42 35.44
C LEU A 552 -9.33 9.25 34.32
N VAL A 553 -9.13 8.26 33.46
CA VAL A 553 -10.08 7.90 32.41
C VAL A 553 -11.03 6.82 32.93
N GLU A 554 -12.33 7.11 32.89
CA GLU A 554 -13.40 6.23 33.32
C GLU A 554 -14.22 5.76 32.12
N ALA A 555 -14.44 4.45 32.02
CA ALA A 555 -15.19 3.85 30.93
C ALA A 555 -16.66 4.27 30.96
N GLY A 556 -17.17 4.63 29.79
CA GLY A 556 -18.59 4.84 29.57
C GLY A 556 -19.35 3.52 29.42
N VAL A 557 -20.68 3.59 29.39
CA VAL A 557 -21.54 2.45 29.05
C VAL A 557 -21.90 2.59 27.56
N PRO A 558 -21.50 1.64 26.68
CA PRO A 558 -21.81 1.71 25.25
C PRO A 558 -23.30 1.99 24.99
N GLY A 559 -23.59 3.00 24.15
CA GLY A 559 -24.95 3.41 23.82
C GLY A 559 -25.74 4.14 24.92
N LYS A 560 -25.18 4.31 26.14
CA LYS A 560 -25.85 4.98 27.27
C LYS A 560 -25.06 6.16 27.85
N MET A 561 -23.74 6.01 28.00
CA MET A 561 -22.89 7.02 28.61
C MET A 561 -21.52 7.04 27.91
N ALA A 562 -21.10 8.19 27.42
CA ALA A 562 -19.75 8.36 26.87
C ALA A 562 -18.68 8.17 27.95
N GLY A 563 -17.49 7.76 27.53
CA GLY A 563 -16.29 7.79 28.37
C GLY A 563 -16.02 9.18 28.91
N GLN A 564 -15.41 9.25 30.09
CA GLN A 564 -15.07 10.52 30.72
C GLN A 564 -13.66 10.49 31.27
N LEU A 565 -13.02 11.66 31.30
CA LEU A 565 -11.77 11.88 31.99
C LEU A 565 -12.06 12.84 33.14
N VAL A 566 -11.71 12.43 34.35
CA VAL A 566 -11.99 13.15 35.58
C VAL A 566 -10.68 13.58 36.23
N ALA A 567 -10.51 14.87 36.45
CA ALA A 567 -9.40 15.44 37.20
C ALA A 567 -9.94 16.17 38.44
N LYS A 568 -9.36 15.87 39.60
CA LYS A 568 -9.69 16.52 40.88
C LYS A 568 -8.56 17.49 41.24
N VAL A 569 -8.82 18.79 41.11
CA VAL A 569 -7.82 19.84 41.29
C VAL A 569 -8.07 20.58 42.62
N PRO A 570 -7.06 20.75 43.49
CA PRO A 570 -7.23 21.50 44.74
C PRO A 570 -7.38 23.00 44.49
N VAL A 571 -8.29 23.65 45.25
CA VAL A 571 -8.65 25.07 45.12
C VAL A 571 -8.45 25.78 46.45
N LYS A 572 -7.97 27.04 46.43
CA LYS A 572 -8.04 27.96 47.58
C LYS A 572 -8.83 29.21 47.21
N ARG A 573 -9.95 29.43 47.90
CA ARG A 573 -10.95 30.47 47.55
C ARG A 573 -10.45 31.92 47.63
N ARG A 574 -9.42 32.20 48.46
CA ARG A 574 -8.96 33.57 48.76
C ARG A 574 -7.60 33.95 48.14
N MET A 575 -6.66 33.01 48.03
CA MET A 575 -5.34 33.22 47.40
C MET A 575 -4.87 31.94 46.72
N ALA A 576 -4.36 32.04 45.49
CA ALA A 576 -3.69 30.92 44.83
C ALA A 576 -2.35 30.62 45.54
N GLY A 577 -2.20 29.42 46.09
CA GLY A 577 -0.91 28.85 46.50
C GLY A 577 -0.10 28.33 45.31
N ARG A 578 1.08 27.75 45.58
CA ARG A 578 1.98 27.19 44.56
C ARG A 578 1.34 26.02 43.79
N ASP A 579 0.53 25.21 44.48
CA ASP A 579 -0.07 23.98 43.95
C ASP A 579 -1.61 23.98 44.02
N THR A 580 -2.24 25.15 44.13
CA THR A 580 -3.71 25.27 44.26
C THR A 580 -4.26 26.31 43.31
N LEU A 581 -5.40 26.02 42.69
CA LEU A 581 -6.13 27.00 41.88
C LEU A 581 -6.64 28.16 42.74
N GLY A 582 -6.62 29.35 42.16
CA GLY A 582 -7.22 30.54 42.75
C GLY A 582 -7.86 31.45 41.71
N PRO A 583 -8.31 32.66 42.09
CA PRO A 583 -9.01 33.57 41.20
C PRO A 583 -8.19 33.94 39.96
N GLY A 584 -8.85 34.02 38.81
CA GLY A 584 -8.22 34.32 37.52
C GLY A 584 -8.64 33.37 36.41
N ALA A 585 -8.07 33.58 35.23
CA ALA A 585 -8.35 32.78 34.05
C ALA A 585 -7.23 31.77 33.81
N TRP A 586 -7.60 30.53 33.54
CA TRP A 586 -6.69 29.38 33.46
C TRP A 586 -6.85 28.67 32.12
N LEU A 587 -5.74 28.42 31.45
CA LEU A 587 -5.63 27.68 30.20
C LEU A 587 -5.23 26.23 30.49
N PRO A 588 -6.11 25.27 30.21
CA PRO A 588 -5.89 23.86 30.42
C PRO A 588 -5.11 23.19 29.28
N SER A 589 -4.29 22.22 29.64
CA SER A 589 -3.64 21.26 28.74
C SER A 589 -3.66 19.86 29.36
N LEU A 590 -3.63 18.82 28.52
CA LEU A 590 -3.40 17.43 28.95
C LEU A 590 -1.95 17.06 28.68
N ARG A 591 -1.27 16.58 29.71
CA ARG A 591 0.12 16.11 29.65
C ARG A 591 0.15 14.59 29.79
N SER A 592 0.84 13.93 28.88
CA SER A 592 1.26 12.53 28.98
C SER A 592 2.78 12.45 29.16
N THR A 593 3.35 11.25 29.20
CA THR A 593 4.82 11.06 29.21
C THR A 593 5.50 11.53 27.93
N GLU A 594 4.78 11.61 26.82
CA GLU A 594 5.34 11.85 25.48
C GLU A 594 4.98 13.24 24.91
N GLU A 595 3.86 13.84 25.36
CA GLU A 595 3.40 15.11 24.82
C GLU A 595 2.54 15.93 25.79
N GLU A 596 2.40 17.23 25.51
CA GLU A 596 1.45 18.11 26.18
C GLU A 596 0.60 18.88 25.16
N ILE A 597 -0.73 18.75 25.28
CA ILE A 597 -1.69 19.28 24.31
C ILE A 597 -2.65 20.26 24.97
N GLY A 598 -2.73 21.47 24.41
CA GLY A 598 -3.70 22.48 24.85
C GLY A 598 -5.14 22.06 24.60
N LEU A 599 -6.00 22.25 25.60
CA LEU A 599 -7.44 22.01 25.50
C LEU A 599 -8.16 23.26 24.98
N ARG A 600 -9.35 23.06 24.40
CA ARG A 600 -10.08 24.10 23.66
C ARG A 600 -11.03 24.93 24.53
N PHE A 601 -10.95 24.80 25.84
CA PHE A 601 -11.67 25.61 26.81
C PHE A 601 -10.71 26.38 27.72
N ALA A 602 -11.24 27.29 28.52
CA ALA A 602 -10.57 27.95 29.62
C ALA A 602 -11.49 27.92 30.85
N LEU A 603 -10.88 28.04 32.03
CA LEU A 603 -11.60 28.13 33.29
C LEU A 603 -11.43 29.53 33.85
N GLU A 604 -12.55 30.23 34.07
CA GLU A 604 -12.55 31.51 34.76
C GLU A 604 -13.05 31.35 36.19
N MET A 605 -12.17 31.63 37.15
CA MET A 605 -12.42 31.50 38.58
C MET A 605 -12.74 32.86 39.19
N ARG A 606 -13.99 33.06 39.66
CA ARG A 606 -14.46 34.31 40.28
C ARG A 606 -15.19 34.03 41.60
N ARG A 607 -14.68 34.56 42.72
CA ARG A 607 -15.33 34.57 44.06
C ARG A 607 -16.15 33.30 44.39
N GLY A 608 -15.51 32.12 44.30
CA GLY A 608 -16.14 30.84 44.64
C GLY A 608 -17.03 30.22 43.55
N ARG A 609 -17.03 30.77 42.34
CA ARG A 609 -17.67 30.20 41.14
C ARG A 609 -16.63 29.90 40.06
N VAL A 610 -16.89 28.86 39.28
CA VAL A 610 -16.12 28.48 38.10
C VAL A 610 -17.00 28.62 36.87
N GLU A 611 -16.49 29.29 35.85
CA GLU A 611 -17.14 29.42 34.55
C GLU A 611 -16.24 28.79 33.48
N VAL A 612 -16.85 27.98 32.61
CA VAL A 612 -16.16 27.39 31.45
C VAL A 612 -16.41 28.30 30.25
N CYS A 613 -15.35 28.74 29.60
CA CYS A 613 -15.42 29.54 28.38
C CYS A 613 -14.50 28.97 27.29
N PRO A 614 -14.66 29.37 26.02
CA PRO A 614 -13.72 28.99 24.97
C PRO A 614 -12.31 29.48 25.29
N SER A 615 -11.27 28.67 25.00
CA SER A 615 -9.87 29.05 25.23
C SER A 615 -9.49 30.40 24.60
N SER A 616 -10.05 30.72 23.43
CA SER A 616 -9.88 31.99 22.71
C SER A 616 -10.36 33.22 23.49
N ALA A 617 -11.24 33.07 24.48
CA ALA A 617 -11.73 34.17 25.31
C ALA A 617 -10.70 34.64 26.35
N VAL A 618 -9.74 33.78 26.69
CA VAL A 618 -8.78 33.99 27.78
C VAL A 618 -7.34 34.14 27.28
N THR A 619 -7.03 33.64 26.08
CA THR A 619 -5.74 33.87 25.44
C THR A 619 -5.55 35.39 25.26
N PRO A 620 -4.50 36.01 25.83
CA PRO A 620 -4.20 37.38 25.48
C PRO A 620 -3.99 37.40 23.97
N GLN A 621 -4.75 38.22 23.23
CA GLN A 621 -4.44 38.48 21.83
C GLN A 621 -2.93 38.76 21.79
N ARG A 622 -2.15 37.89 21.13
CA ARG A 622 -0.81 38.25 20.69
C ARG A 622 -1.03 39.55 19.94
N ARG A 623 -0.69 40.68 20.56
CA ARG A 623 -0.54 41.93 19.83
C ARG A 623 0.45 41.58 18.75
N SER A 624 -0.03 41.56 17.51
CA SER A 624 0.85 41.45 16.36
C SER A 624 1.98 42.47 16.56
N PRO A 625 3.25 42.16 16.27
CA PRO A 625 4.34 43.14 16.32
C PRO A 625 4.09 44.37 15.43
N MET A 626 3.01 44.36 14.64
CA MET A 626 2.52 45.48 13.85
C MET A 626 1.11 45.89 14.27
N GLY A 627 0.98 47.09 14.84
CA GLY A 627 -0.29 47.78 15.10
C GLY A 627 -0.34 48.28 16.54
N ARG A 628 0.16 49.47 16.85
CA ARG A 628 -0.53 50.74 16.53
C ARG A 628 0.38 51.98 16.56
N ASP A 629 1.69 51.84 16.38
CA ASP A 629 2.62 52.99 16.38
C ASP A 629 3.68 52.90 15.29
N THR A 630 3.25 52.98 14.03
CA THR A 630 4.18 53.37 12.96
C THR A 630 3.77 54.73 12.42
N VAL A 631 4.77 55.56 12.13
CA VAL A 631 4.69 56.93 11.60
C VAL A 631 3.73 57.04 10.38
N LEU A 632 3.55 55.95 9.64
CA LEU A 632 2.60 55.79 8.54
C LEU A 632 1.12 55.98 8.95
N HIS A 633 0.73 55.57 10.17
CA HIS A 633 -0.63 55.77 10.68
C HIS A 633 -0.90 57.24 11.09
N ARG A 634 0.16 58.03 11.38
CA ARG A 634 0.03 59.48 11.64
C ARG A 634 -0.05 60.30 10.35
N LEU A 635 0.64 59.87 9.28
CA LEU A 635 0.61 60.54 7.98
C LEU A 635 -0.71 60.32 7.21
N GLY A 636 -1.34 59.15 7.35
CA GLY A 636 -2.60 58.82 6.65
C GLY A 636 -3.85 59.60 7.07
N ARG A 637 -3.78 60.44 8.11
CA ARG A 637 -4.88 61.31 8.54
C ARG A 637 -4.84 62.73 7.95
N ARG A 638 -3.79 63.11 7.21
CA ARG A 638 -3.60 64.50 6.74
C ARG A 638 -3.73 64.72 5.22
N LEU A 639 -4.07 63.72 4.42
CA LEU A 639 -4.22 63.88 2.97
C LEU A 639 -5.59 63.36 2.47
N PRO A 640 -6.44 64.20 1.85
CA PRO A 640 -7.69 63.76 1.25
C PRO A 640 -7.39 63.01 -0.05
N GLY A 641 -7.49 61.68 -0.02
CA GLY A 641 -7.33 60.80 -1.20
C GLY A 641 -7.09 59.32 -0.89
N ALA A 642 -6.59 58.97 0.30
CA ALA A 642 -6.15 57.60 0.61
C ALA A 642 -7.26 56.58 0.94
N ARG A 643 -8.55 56.91 0.75
CA ARG A 643 -9.65 55.95 0.98
C ARG A 643 -9.80 54.91 -0.13
N HIS A 644 -9.29 55.19 -1.33
CA HIS A 644 -9.43 54.29 -2.48
C HIS A 644 -8.40 53.13 -2.47
N LEU A 645 -7.16 53.40 -2.05
CA LEU A 645 -6.08 52.41 -1.97
C LEU A 645 -6.28 51.35 -0.87
N VAL A 646 -6.90 51.72 0.26
CA VAL A 646 -7.18 50.78 1.37
C VAL A 646 -8.33 49.81 1.03
N ARG A 647 -9.23 50.18 0.10
CA ARG A 647 -10.30 49.30 -0.38
C ARG A 647 -9.79 48.23 -1.35
N LEU A 648 -8.85 48.56 -2.23
CA LEU A 648 -8.21 47.61 -3.15
C LEU A 648 -7.38 46.53 -2.41
N ALA A 649 -6.68 46.91 -1.33
CA ALA A 649 -5.91 45.96 -0.52
C ALA A 649 -6.78 44.96 0.29
N ARG A 650 -8.07 45.26 0.52
CA ARG A 650 -9.01 44.36 1.21
C ARG A 650 -9.74 43.39 0.29
N ALA A 651 -9.85 43.70 -1.02
CA ALA A 651 -10.50 42.82 -1.99
C ALA A 651 -9.61 41.64 -2.42
N GLY A 652 -8.29 41.76 -2.32
CA GLY A 652 -7.32 40.72 -2.75
C GLY A 652 -7.08 39.56 -1.78
N LYS A 653 -7.79 39.47 -0.63
CA LYS A 653 -7.54 38.45 0.41
C LYS A 653 -8.62 37.37 0.56
N HIS A 654 -9.65 37.35 -0.29
CA HIS A 654 -10.76 36.39 -0.20
C HIS A 654 -10.93 35.46 -1.41
N ARG A 655 -9.93 35.32 -2.28
CA ARG A 655 -9.84 34.21 -3.23
C ARG A 655 -8.56 33.44 -2.97
N TYR A 656 -8.71 32.19 -2.56
CA TYR A 656 -7.74 31.09 -2.40
C TYR A 656 -7.97 30.39 -1.06
N LEU A 657 -9.06 29.63 -1.01
CA LEU A 657 -9.30 28.48 -0.13
C LEU A 657 -10.61 27.84 -0.63
N LYS A 658 -10.51 27.21 -1.81
CA LYS A 658 -11.41 26.23 -2.43
C LYS A 658 -10.82 25.95 -3.82
N ASP A 659 -9.83 25.08 -3.85
CA ASP A 659 -9.90 23.75 -4.46
C ASP A 659 -8.73 22.92 -3.93
#